data_AF-A0A2E4HH46-F1
#
_entry.id   AF-A0A2E4HH46-F1
#
_cell.length_a   1.000
_cell.length_b   1.000
_cell.length_c   1.000
_cell.angle_alpha   90.00
_cell.angle_beta   90.00
_cell.angle_gamma   90.00
#
_symmetry.space_group_name_H-M   'P 1'
#
loop_
_entity.id
_entity.type
_entity.pdbx_description
1 polymer ?
#
loop_
_entity_poly.entity_id
_entity_poly.type
_entity_poly.pdbx_seq_one_letter_code
_entity_poly.pdbx_strand_id
1 'polypeptide(L)'
;MASTVYKGDLSEVTFGKECGLALAFDGFGGLRFATNSAGTGITFTGATEGFFSSGSLLRYPAGMLVGSQLRVIGGGAFTNDDNATKGHVYTIVANSGDSLTVSPPMKEVSTTSLSGDELLIDTMGTPTIDVGSTHHANALSADESVLTNQFIGLAATVGLPETKVEVRRSHIVGVGRDVVIQEPQRFSNEGGSLETMMNSARWLYYALGREVIDEPAAVISGDPSASSFLDIAAGDTYVGYTGTLSNLSAGEYIIIKDSTATAFPKDTPAAGSKEWGADGLGIDMENTERNEIRQVLYVDTTTRRLHLEDPVGFSHTGYSLKRVAYDTGSSNGSPDFNTTAANFGTITNRQSRLLFSGATLPTFAIESSIRTHNVGSFNANATDALANEAAPGSANDSKQLTRVWKGCKVKDFSIAADADAEVKLSINFDALYCYTDTGRLENSHKGDRYTAHRMFENTANSVVNRKKAGIAPNTEKPFFFYNGVISSFGINIAQVTNFSLSGNNNAEAIYTIRGNSQAEARNTAGQSLEQIPFGGSRNANLMIEKAMEYELSMSVIASDPLIWHEFRTNRTHAFTEPITLTLTKAGSGANREEVIIVIDDYIITEAPLPIPEDKGVIKSELKIMPKHVRVISHDAFLHM
;
A
#
# COMPACT_ATOMS: atom_id res chain seq x y z
N MET A 1 -16.08 -6.69 -21.38
CA MET A 1 -17.43 -6.09 -21.53
C MET A 1 -17.82 -5.16 -20.36
N ALA A 2 -16.97 -4.95 -19.34
CA ALA A 2 -17.25 -4.03 -18.23
C ALA A 2 -17.16 -2.52 -18.61
N SER A 3 -16.33 -2.14 -19.59
CA SER A 3 -15.96 -0.72 -19.78
C SER A 3 -17.02 0.20 -20.42
N THR A 4 -18.16 -0.32 -20.89
CA THR A 4 -19.27 0.52 -21.38
C THR A 4 -20.32 0.81 -20.30
N VAL A 5 -20.26 0.12 -19.15
CA VAL A 5 -21.26 0.25 -18.08
C VAL A 5 -20.77 1.12 -16.92
N TYR A 6 -19.46 1.19 -16.67
CA TYR A 6 -18.87 1.89 -15.51
C TYR A 6 -18.51 3.38 -15.72
N LYS A 7 -18.95 4.02 -16.81
CA LYS A 7 -18.79 5.48 -16.97
C LYS A 7 -19.92 6.20 -16.24
N GLY A 8 -19.90 6.25 -14.91
CA GLY A 8 -20.90 7.07 -14.21
C GLY A 8 -21.10 6.93 -12.71
N ASP A 9 -20.17 6.33 -11.96
CA ASP A 9 -20.39 6.20 -10.51
C ASP A 9 -20.26 7.54 -9.79
N LEU A 10 -21.21 7.85 -8.92
CA LEU A 10 -21.21 9.08 -8.09
C LEU A 10 -20.22 8.98 -6.92
N SER A 11 -19.72 7.79 -6.64
CA SER A 11 -18.71 7.54 -5.62
C SER A 11 -17.69 6.56 -6.18
N GLU A 12 -16.41 6.89 -6.03
CA GLU A 12 -15.30 6.03 -6.41
C GLU A 12 -14.35 5.86 -5.22
N VAL A 13 -13.72 4.69 -5.16
CA VAL A 13 -12.67 4.38 -4.18
C VAL A 13 -11.52 3.73 -4.91
N THR A 14 -10.33 4.31 -4.75
CA THR A 14 -9.07 3.76 -5.25
C THR A 14 -8.07 3.70 -4.11
N PHE A 15 -6.96 3.00 -4.32
CA PHE A 15 -5.91 2.94 -3.32
C PHE A 15 -4.54 3.09 -4.00
N GLY A 16 -3.53 3.35 -3.18
CA GLY A 16 -2.15 3.50 -3.61
C GLY A 16 -1.18 3.12 -2.51
N LYS A 17 0.07 2.97 -2.89
CA LYS A 17 1.16 2.73 -1.95
C LYS A 17 1.52 4.00 -1.23
N GLU A 18 2.23 3.83 -0.12
CA GLU A 18 2.94 4.92 0.52
C GLU A 18 4.43 4.73 0.31
N CYS A 19 5.11 5.83 0.02
CA CYS A 19 6.55 5.85 -0.17
C CYS A 19 7.12 7.08 0.50
N GLY A 20 8.20 6.90 1.26
CA GLY A 20 8.97 8.01 1.78
C GLY A 20 9.69 8.79 0.67
N LEU A 21 10.20 9.97 1.00
CA LEU A 21 10.96 10.80 0.07
C LEU A 21 12.37 10.98 0.57
N ALA A 22 13.32 10.87 -0.35
CA ALA A 22 14.74 11.11 -0.13
C ALA A 22 15.16 12.34 -0.93
N LEU A 23 15.34 13.48 -0.26
CA LEU A 23 15.62 14.78 -0.86
C LEU A 23 17.06 15.19 -0.57
N ALA A 24 17.99 14.69 -1.37
CA ALA A 24 19.41 14.99 -1.23
C ALA A 24 19.80 16.33 -1.85
N PHE A 25 20.81 16.98 -1.26
CA PHE A 25 21.49 18.13 -1.85
C PHE A 25 21.92 17.84 -3.30
N ASP A 26 21.72 18.82 -4.19
CA ASP A 26 22.01 18.77 -5.62
C ASP A 26 21.16 17.80 -6.44
N GLY A 27 20.31 16.99 -5.80
CA GLY A 27 19.38 16.11 -6.50
C GLY A 27 18.35 16.87 -7.35
N PHE A 28 17.60 16.14 -8.17
CA PHE A 28 16.46 16.69 -8.91
C PHE A 28 16.79 17.94 -9.77
N GLY A 29 18.00 17.99 -10.33
CA GLY A 29 18.47 19.11 -11.15
C GLY A 29 19.13 20.27 -10.38
N GLY A 30 19.45 20.11 -9.09
CA GLY A 30 20.21 21.10 -8.32
C GLY A 30 19.57 21.53 -7.00
N LEU A 31 18.81 20.64 -6.35
CA LEU A 31 18.07 20.92 -5.12
C LEU A 31 18.94 21.56 -4.04
N ARG A 32 18.41 22.62 -3.45
CA ARG A 32 18.86 23.24 -2.21
C ARG A 32 17.66 23.40 -1.30
N PHE A 33 17.84 23.12 -0.02
CA PHE A 33 16.85 23.42 1.00
C PHE A 33 17.46 24.32 2.06
N ALA A 34 16.68 25.27 2.57
CA ALA A 34 17.16 26.23 3.56
C ALA A 34 16.15 26.39 4.70
N THR A 35 16.64 26.48 5.94
CA THR A 35 15.79 26.78 7.09
C THR A 35 15.61 28.29 7.27
N ASN A 36 14.43 28.69 7.73
CA ASN A 36 14.19 30.07 8.14
C ASN A 36 14.85 30.39 9.49
N SER A 37 14.78 31.66 9.92
CA SER A 37 15.35 32.10 11.21
C SER A 37 14.66 31.51 12.43
N ALA A 38 13.43 31.00 12.28
CA ALA A 38 12.69 30.34 13.34
C ALA A 38 12.98 28.84 13.44
N GLY A 39 13.68 28.24 12.47
CA GLY A 39 13.88 26.79 12.36
C GLY A 39 12.60 26.01 12.05
N THR A 40 11.47 26.68 11.81
CA THR A 40 10.18 26.01 11.56
C THR A 40 9.86 25.85 10.08
N GLY A 41 10.49 26.66 9.21
CA GLY A 41 10.23 26.63 7.77
C GLY A 41 11.44 26.13 7.01
N ILE A 42 11.22 25.25 6.05
CA ILE A 42 12.20 24.76 5.08
C ILE A 42 11.72 25.24 3.70
N THR A 43 12.58 25.91 2.93
CA THR A 43 12.27 26.37 1.58
C THR A 43 13.14 25.63 0.56
N PHE A 44 12.54 25.20 -0.55
CA PHE A 44 13.21 24.54 -1.66
C PHE A 44 13.59 25.51 -2.77
N THR A 45 14.78 25.35 -3.34
CA THR A 45 15.27 26.13 -4.48
C THR A 45 16.15 25.25 -5.38
N GLY A 46 16.33 25.65 -6.64
CA GLY A 46 17.29 25.03 -7.56
C GLY A 46 16.88 23.69 -8.17
N ALA A 47 15.92 22.97 -7.58
CA ALA A 47 15.37 21.75 -8.17
C ALA A 47 14.44 22.07 -9.34
N THR A 48 14.57 21.35 -10.46
CA THR A 48 13.78 21.59 -11.67
C THR A 48 13.27 20.32 -12.35
N GLU A 49 13.52 19.15 -11.74
CA GLU A 49 13.19 17.85 -12.33
C GLU A 49 12.56 16.88 -11.31
N GLY A 50 12.04 15.76 -11.82
CA GLY A 50 11.54 14.65 -11.01
C GLY A 50 10.40 15.06 -10.07
N PHE A 51 10.70 15.10 -8.78
CA PHE A 51 9.73 15.47 -7.73
C PHE A 51 9.40 16.97 -7.71
N PHE A 52 10.16 17.79 -8.43
CA PHE A 52 9.97 19.22 -8.51
C PHE A 52 9.52 19.65 -9.90
N SER A 53 8.70 20.70 -9.94
CA SER A 53 8.43 21.45 -11.17
C SER A 53 9.64 22.32 -11.54
N SER A 54 9.61 22.89 -12.75
CA SER A 54 10.65 23.83 -13.22
C SER A 54 10.80 25.09 -12.34
N GLY A 55 9.82 25.38 -11.47
CA GLY A 55 9.86 26.49 -10.51
C GLY A 55 10.35 26.09 -9.11
N SER A 56 10.99 24.91 -8.95
CA SER A 56 11.37 24.36 -7.64
C SER A 56 10.20 24.11 -6.69
N LEU A 57 9.03 23.82 -7.26
CA LEU A 57 7.83 23.47 -6.49
C LEU A 57 7.71 21.95 -6.41
N LEU A 58 7.75 21.41 -5.20
CA LEU A 58 7.49 20.01 -4.90
C LEU A 58 6.09 19.63 -5.40
N ARG A 59 6.01 18.56 -6.19
CA ARG A 59 4.81 18.03 -6.84
C ARG A 59 3.92 17.22 -5.88
N TYR A 60 3.69 17.76 -4.68
CA TYR A 60 2.71 17.22 -3.74
C TYR A 60 1.55 18.19 -3.61
N PRO A 61 0.30 17.69 -3.51
CA PRO A 61 -0.82 18.54 -3.14
C PRO A 61 -0.56 19.26 -1.81
N ALA A 62 -0.97 20.52 -1.73
CA ALA A 62 -0.85 21.31 -0.51
C ALA A 62 -1.57 20.63 0.65
N GLY A 63 -0.90 20.48 1.80
CA GLY A 63 -1.44 19.79 2.97
C GLY A 63 -1.30 18.26 2.96
N MET A 64 -0.96 17.62 1.84
CA MET A 64 -0.87 16.16 1.74
C MET A 64 0.21 15.54 2.63
N LEU A 65 1.32 16.25 2.87
CA LEU A 65 2.43 15.77 3.71
C LEU A 65 2.23 16.07 5.21
N VAL A 66 1.16 16.75 5.59
CA VAL A 66 0.90 17.09 6.99
C VAL A 66 0.73 15.82 7.83
N GLY A 67 1.45 15.72 8.95
CA GLY A 67 1.51 14.56 9.82
C GLY A 67 2.68 13.60 9.54
N SER A 68 3.26 13.64 8.34
CA SER A 68 4.42 12.82 7.98
C SER A 68 5.65 13.21 8.82
N GLN A 69 6.51 12.23 9.10
CA GLN A 69 7.76 12.44 9.82
C GLN A 69 8.86 12.86 8.87
N LEU A 70 9.68 13.82 9.30
CA LEU A 70 10.86 14.30 8.60
C LEU A 70 12.09 14.07 9.47
N ARG A 71 13.12 13.48 8.90
CA ARG A 71 14.43 13.23 9.48
C ARG A 71 15.48 13.88 8.58
N VAL A 72 16.60 14.28 9.15
CA VAL A 72 17.71 14.88 8.38
C VAL A 72 18.90 13.95 8.48
N ILE A 73 19.54 13.66 7.35
CA ILE A 73 20.91 13.15 7.35
C ILE A 73 21.80 14.38 7.27
N GLY A 74 22.55 14.64 8.34
CA GLY A 74 23.49 15.75 8.38
C GLY A 74 24.87 15.28 7.96
N GLY A 75 25.50 16.04 7.07
CA GLY A 75 26.87 15.77 6.60
C GLY A 75 27.56 17.00 6.02
N GLY A 76 26.79 18.04 5.72
CA GLY A 76 27.24 19.38 5.38
C GLY A 76 26.82 20.38 6.47
N ALA A 77 25.84 21.21 6.15
CA ALA A 77 25.38 22.31 7.00
C ALA A 77 24.37 21.88 8.08
N PHE A 78 23.76 20.69 7.96
CA PHE A 78 22.70 20.24 8.87
C PHE A 78 23.16 19.29 9.99
N THR A 79 24.39 19.45 10.47
CA THR A 79 25.01 18.50 11.42
C THR A 79 24.31 18.47 12.79
N ASN A 80 23.74 19.59 13.28
CA ASN A 80 23.01 19.59 14.55
C ASN A 80 21.62 18.95 14.45
N ASP A 81 21.07 18.82 13.24
CA ASP A 81 19.79 18.18 12.97
C ASP A 81 19.93 16.71 12.54
N ASP A 82 21.16 16.21 12.45
CA ASP A 82 21.45 14.86 12.01
C ASP A 82 20.75 13.80 12.87
N ASN A 83 19.87 13.03 12.26
CA ASN A 83 19.13 11.98 12.93
C ASN A 83 20.04 10.82 13.35
N ALA A 84 21.06 10.47 12.57
CA ALA A 84 21.92 9.33 12.90
C ALA A 84 22.67 9.52 14.22
N THR A 85 23.12 10.74 14.50
CA THR A 85 23.88 11.05 15.73
C THR A 85 23.06 11.72 16.83
N LYS A 86 22.02 12.49 16.49
CA LYS A 86 21.21 13.26 17.47
C LYS A 86 19.82 12.69 17.71
N GLY A 87 19.33 11.84 16.82
CA GLY A 87 17.99 11.25 16.93
C GLY A 87 16.86 12.27 16.81
N HIS A 88 17.09 13.40 16.14
CA HIS A 88 16.05 14.42 15.95
C HIS A 88 15.06 14.00 14.85
N VAL A 89 13.77 14.03 15.19
CA VAL A 89 12.66 13.72 14.30
C VAL A 89 11.66 14.88 14.36
N TYR A 90 11.24 15.31 13.19
CA TYR A 90 10.35 16.44 12.99
C TYR A 90 9.01 15.96 12.43
N THR A 91 7.93 16.69 12.72
CA THR A 91 6.61 16.46 12.11
C THR A 91 6.32 17.59 11.13
N ILE A 92 5.92 17.26 9.91
CA ILE A 92 5.45 18.25 8.94
C ILE A 92 4.05 18.71 9.37
N VAL A 93 3.90 20.01 9.60
CA VAL A 93 2.63 20.64 10.03
C VAL A 93 1.99 21.49 8.95
N ALA A 94 2.72 21.81 7.88
CA ALA A 94 2.19 22.36 6.64
C ALA A 94 3.14 22.04 5.48
N ASN A 95 2.60 21.86 4.28
CA ASN A 95 3.40 21.83 3.04
C ASN A 95 2.74 22.68 1.96
N SER A 96 3.55 23.48 1.28
CA SER A 96 3.26 24.16 0.02
C SER A 96 4.30 23.72 -1.02
N GLY A 97 4.08 24.04 -2.30
CA GLY A 97 5.01 23.66 -3.37
C GLY A 97 6.48 23.94 -3.04
N ASP A 98 6.84 25.15 -2.64
CA ASP A 98 8.23 25.53 -2.35
C ASP A 98 8.63 25.40 -0.87
N SER A 99 7.75 24.97 0.04
CA SER A 99 8.08 24.98 1.47
C SER A 99 7.43 23.90 2.31
N LEU A 100 8.15 23.48 3.35
CA LEU A 100 7.64 22.66 4.44
C LEU A 100 7.69 23.47 5.73
N THR A 101 6.65 23.35 6.55
CA THR A 101 6.69 23.80 7.94
C THR A 101 6.76 22.60 8.85
N VAL A 102 7.69 22.62 9.80
CA VAL A 102 7.98 21.52 10.71
C VAL A 102 7.83 21.93 12.17
N SER A 103 7.57 20.94 13.03
CA SER A 103 7.55 21.09 14.47
C SER A 103 8.07 19.82 15.17
N PRO A 104 8.88 19.92 16.24
CA PRO A 104 9.45 21.15 16.83
C PRO A 104 10.38 21.90 15.85
N PRO A 105 10.80 23.14 16.15
CA PRO A 105 11.77 23.85 15.32
C PRO A 105 13.08 23.08 15.20
N MET A 106 13.66 23.09 14.00
CA MET A 106 15.00 22.57 13.72
C MET A 106 16.06 23.33 14.51
N LYS A 107 17.19 22.66 14.76
CA LYS A 107 18.33 23.23 15.48
C LYS A 107 19.14 24.17 14.61
N GLU A 108 19.28 23.85 13.33
CA GLU A 108 19.93 24.70 12.34
C GLU A 108 18.94 25.74 11.82
N VAL A 109 19.29 27.01 11.95
CA VAL A 109 18.44 28.15 11.61
C VAL A 109 19.14 29.06 10.61
N SER A 110 18.41 29.57 9.63
CA SER A 110 18.98 30.39 8.54
C SER A 110 20.14 29.69 7.81
N THR A 111 20.05 28.37 7.71
CA THR A 111 21.09 27.50 7.15
C THR A 111 20.62 26.96 5.81
N THR A 112 21.49 26.97 4.80
CA THR A 112 21.25 26.35 3.49
C THR A 112 22.03 25.06 3.37
N SER A 113 21.39 24.03 2.81
CA SER A 113 21.97 22.70 2.60
C SER A 113 23.27 22.76 1.81
N LEU A 114 24.22 21.92 2.18
CA LEU A 114 25.48 21.67 1.48
C LEU A 114 25.60 20.19 1.12
N SER A 115 26.65 19.85 0.36
CA SER A 115 26.96 18.47 0.03
C SER A 115 27.03 17.59 1.28
N GLY A 116 26.33 16.46 1.26
CA GLY A 116 26.17 15.56 2.39
C GLY A 116 24.90 15.77 3.22
N ASP A 117 24.15 16.85 3.00
CA ASP A 117 22.84 17.04 3.64
C ASP A 117 21.71 16.42 2.82
N GLU A 118 20.75 15.81 3.53
CA GLU A 118 19.57 15.21 2.93
C GLU A 118 18.36 15.24 3.87
N LEU A 119 17.18 15.53 3.32
CA LEU A 119 15.91 15.40 4.03
C LEU A 119 15.26 14.06 3.68
N LEU A 120 14.92 13.29 4.70
CA LEU A 120 14.15 12.06 4.58
C LEU A 120 12.74 12.29 5.13
N ILE A 121 11.72 12.05 4.30
CA ILE A 121 10.33 11.97 4.73
C ILE A 121 9.97 10.50 4.83
N ASP A 122 9.49 10.06 5.98
CA ASP A 122 9.23 8.65 6.23
C ASP A 122 8.01 8.15 5.45
N THR A 123 7.99 6.84 5.16
CA THR A 123 6.96 6.17 4.36
C THR A 123 5.57 6.27 4.97
N MET A 124 5.45 6.06 6.29
CA MET A 124 4.15 6.01 6.95
C MET A 124 3.41 7.36 6.87
N GLY A 125 2.25 7.36 6.23
CA GLY A 125 1.44 8.57 6.04
C GLY A 125 1.92 9.45 4.90
N THR A 126 2.76 8.94 3.99
CA THR A 126 3.27 9.66 2.81
C THR A 126 2.86 8.90 1.54
N PRO A 127 1.69 9.21 0.94
CA PRO A 127 1.25 8.59 -0.31
C PRO A 127 2.27 8.81 -1.42
N THR A 128 2.46 7.83 -2.30
CA THR A 128 3.47 7.92 -3.37
C THR A 128 3.22 9.11 -4.30
N ILE A 129 4.27 9.90 -4.57
CA ILE A 129 4.19 11.12 -5.39
C ILE A 129 3.82 10.82 -6.85
N ASP A 130 2.89 11.62 -7.41
CA ASP A 130 2.68 11.65 -8.86
C ASP A 130 3.64 12.65 -9.52
N VAL A 131 4.74 12.14 -10.06
CA VAL A 131 5.75 12.93 -10.78
C VAL A 131 5.24 13.54 -12.08
N GLY A 132 4.07 13.12 -12.58
CA GLY A 132 3.42 13.71 -13.74
C GLY A 132 2.65 15.00 -13.44
N SER A 133 2.30 15.24 -12.18
CA SER A 133 1.47 16.38 -11.76
C SER A 133 2.22 17.72 -11.81
N THR A 134 1.47 18.83 -11.91
CA THR A 134 2.00 20.19 -11.87
C THR A 134 1.51 20.91 -10.62
N HIS A 135 2.42 21.52 -9.85
CA HIS A 135 1.98 22.32 -8.71
C HIS A 135 1.36 23.65 -9.18
N HIS A 136 0.20 24.00 -8.63
CA HIS A 136 -0.51 25.24 -8.87
C HIS A 136 -0.70 26.05 -7.58
N ALA A 137 -0.46 27.36 -7.67
CA ALA A 137 -0.61 28.25 -6.52
C ALA A 137 -2.06 28.35 -6.02
N ASN A 138 -3.04 28.13 -6.89
CA ASN A 138 -4.47 28.31 -6.61
C ASN A 138 -5.30 27.11 -7.05
N ALA A 139 -6.43 26.89 -6.37
CA ALA A 139 -7.29 25.72 -6.57
C ALA A 139 -7.98 25.68 -7.94
N LEU A 140 -8.27 26.83 -8.56
CA LEU A 140 -8.92 26.93 -9.88
C LEU A 140 -8.13 26.24 -11.00
N SER A 141 -6.80 26.34 -10.94
CA SER A 141 -5.88 25.78 -11.94
C SER A 141 -5.26 24.44 -11.56
N ALA A 142 -5.55 23.96 -10.36
CA ALA A 142 -4.90 22.82 -9.74
C ALA A 142 -5.16 21.51 -10.49
N ASP A 143 -4.09 20.72 -10.64
CA ASP A 143 -4.13 19.38 -11.22
C ASP A 143 -3.38 18.35 -10.36
N GLU A 144 -2.98 18.73 -9.15
CA GLU A 144 -2.18 17.92 -8.24
C GLU A 144 -2.88 16.61 -7.87
N SER A 145 -2.09 15.54 -7.79
CA SER A 145 -2.57 14.20 -7.42
C SER A 145 -1.47 13.41 -6.70
N VAL A 146 -1.79 12.25 -6.15
CA VAL A 146 -0.83 11.24 -5.66
C VAL A 146 -1.12 9.91 -6.34
N LEU A 147 -0.18 8.96 -6.41
CA LEU A 147 -0.36 7.69 -7.11
C LEU A 147 -1.28 6.69 -6.38
N THR A 148 -2.56 7.04 -6.24
CA THR A 148 -3.65 6.16 -5.77
C THR A 148 -4.42 5.58 -6.94
N ASN A 149 -3.67 5.03 -7.89
CA ASN A 149 -4.15 4.59 -9.20
C ASN A 149 -4.45 3.08 -9.27
N GLN A 150 -4.53 2.39 -8.13
CA GLN A 150 -4.72 0.95 -8.07
C GLN A 150 -6.18 0.58 -7.79
N PHE A 151 -6.62 -0.53 -8.39
CA PHE A 151 -7.96 -1.08 -8.22
C PHE A 151 -8.09 -1.78 -6.87
N ILE A 152 -9.08 -1.37 -6.08
CA ILE A 152 -9.38 -1.96 -4.77
C ILE A 152 -9.83 -3.43 -4.86
N GLY A 153 -10.32 -3.89 -6.01
CA GLY A 153 -10.89 -5.22 -6.21
C GLY A 153 -12.40 -5.17 -6.42
N LEU A 154 -13.00 -6.33 -6.68
CA LEU A 154 -14.47 -6.47 -6.73
C LEU A 154 -15.03 -6.40 -5.31
N ALA A 155 -15.14 -5.17 -4.78
CA ALA A 155 -15.62 -4.93 -3.43
C ALA A 155 -17.12 -5.20 -3.33
N ALA A 156 -17.50 -6.08 -2.40
CA ALA A 156 -18.89 -6.24 -1.99
C ALA A 156 -19.31 -5.04 -1.12
N THR A 157 -18.45 -4.66 -0.18
CA THR A 157 -18.65 -3.50 0.70
C THR A 157 -17.32 -2.81 1.00
N VAL A 158 -17.36 -1.47 1.06
CA VAL A 158 -16.24 -0.65 1.54
C VAL A 158 -16.76 0.28 2.65
N GLY A 159 -16.22 0.13 3.85
CA GLY A 159 -16.35 1.06 4.95
C GLY A 159 -15.15 1.99 4.98
N LEU A 160 -15.39 3.31 4.87
CA LEU A 160 -14.32 4.31 4.97
C LEU A 160 -14.07 4.64 6.45
N PRO A 161 -12.82 4.83 6.90
CA PRO A 161 -12.54 5.19 8.29
C PRO A 161 -13.27 6.48 8.71
N GLU A 162 -13.84 6.46 9.91
CA GLU A 162 -14.52 7.61 10.49
C GLU A 162 -13.60 8.39 11.42
N THR A 163 -13.56 9.71 11.25
CA THR A 163 -12.87 10.61 12.18
C THR A 163 -13.70 10.80 13.45
N LYS A 164 -13.25 10.20 14.55
CA LYS A 164 -13.83 10.37 15.88
C LYS A 164 -13.06 11.44 16.65
N VAL A 165 -13.79 12.32 17.32
CA VAL A 165 -13.23 13.37 18.16
C VAL A 165 -13.58 13.09 19.62
N GLU A 166 -12.56 12.87 20.44
CA GLU A 166 -12.77 12.81 21.89
C GLU A 166 -12.93 14.22 22.45
N VAL A 167 -13.99 14.44 23.22
CA VAL A 167 -14.29 15.74 23.83
C VAL A 167 -14.15 15.63 25.35
N ARG A 168 -13.24 16.40 25.92
CA ARG A 168 -13.16 16.56 27.38
C ARG A 168 -14.12 17.64 27.83
N ARG A 169 -14.89 17.32 28.85
CA ARG A 169 -15.79 18.26 29.52
C ARG A 169 -15.16 18.68 30.84
N SER A 170 -14.90 19.96 31.00
CA SER A 170 -14.38 20.54 32.23
C SER A 170 -15.42 21.49 32.81
N HIS A 171 -15.77 21.28 34.07
CA HIS A 171 -16.61 22.21 34.82
C HIS A 171 -15.72 23.27 35.43
N ILE A 172 -15.94 24.54 35.07
CA ILE A 172 -15.30 25.67 35.73
C ILE A 172 -16.33 26.28 36.66
N VAL A 173 -16.16 26.00 37.96
CA VAL A 173 -16.97 26.59 39.01
C VAL A 173 -16.31 27.90 39.45
N GLY A 174 -16.78 29.02 38.90
CA GLY A 174 -16.48 30.36 39.40
C GLY A 174 -17.55 30.82 40.40
N VAL A 175 -17.20 31.79 41.27
CA VAL A 175 -18.07 32.35 42.33
C VAL A 175 -19.39 32.90 41.74
N GLY A 176 -20.38 32.01 41.54
CA GLY A 176 -21.75 32.34 41.14
C GLY A 176 -22.29 31.70 39.84
N ARG A 177 -21.47 31.05 38.99
CA ARG A 177 -21.95 30.36 37.77
C ARG A 177 -21.10 29.13 37.44
N ASP A 178 -21.76 28.00 37.15
CA ASP A 178 -21.13 26.81 36.57
C ASP A 178 -21.12 26.97 35.04
N VAL A 179 -19.95 26.83 34.44
CA VAL A 179 -19.76 26.84 32.99
C VAL A 179 -19.07 25.55 32.59
N VAL A 180 -19.70 24.81 31.68
CA VAL A 180 -19.11 23.61 31.07
C VAL A 180 -18.36 24.03 29.81
N ILE A 181 -17.04 23.85 29.83
CA ILE A 181 -16.20 24.00 28.64
C ILE A 181 -15.97 22.62 28.05
N GLN A 182 -16.22 22.50 26.75
CA GLN A 182 -15.97 21.29 25.97
C GLN A 182 -14.78 21.57 25.04
N GLU A 183 -13.72 20.80 25.20
CA GLU A 183 -12.50 20.94 24.39
C GLU A 183 -12.24 19.64 23.63
N PRO A 184 -12.02 19.70 22.30
CA PRO A 184 -11.59 18.54 21.54
C PRO A 184 -10.16 18.17 21.94
N GLN A 185 -9.95 16.91 22.33
CA GLN A 185 -8.66 16.40 22.80
C GLN A 185 -7.90 15.66 21.70
N ARG A 186 -8.40 14.50 21.29
CA ARG A 186 -7.75 13.64 20.29
C ARG A 186 -8.68 13.31 19.15
N PHE A 187 -8.07 13.10 17.99
CA PHE A 187 -8.70 12.61 16.77
C PHE A 187 -8.21 11.18 16.53
N SER A 188 -9.13 10.26 16.21
CA SER A 188 -8.81 8.94 15.68
C SER A 188 -9.56 8.72 14.38
N ASN A 189 -8.95 8.01 13.42
CA ASN A 189 -9.61 7.61 12.19
C ASN A 189 -9.71 6.09 12.19
N GLU A 190 -10.86 5.56 12.61
CA GLU A 190 -11.05 4.14 12.91
C GLU A 190 -12.20 3.54 12.13
N GLY A 191 -12.20 2.21 12.00
CA GLY A 191 -13.33 1.45 11.48
C GLY A 191 -13.39 1.38 9.95
N GLY A 192 -12.24 1.53 9.28
CA GLY A 192 -12.14 1.20 7.87
C GLY A 192 -12.32 -0.30 7.66
N SER A 193 -13.10 -0.68 6.68
CA SER A 193 -13.33 -2.08 6.33
C SER A 193 -13.48 -2.27 4.82
N LEU A 194 -13.08 -3.43 4.35
CA LEU A 194 -13.14 -3.81 2.96
C LEU A 194 -13.50 -5.29 2.86
N GLU A 195 -14.63 -5.61 2.23
CA GLU A 195 -14.95 -6.97 1.83
C GLU A 195 -14.84 -7.05 0.31
N THR A 196 -13.92 -7.89 -0.18
CA THR A 196 -13.75 -8.15 -1.61
C THR A 196 -14.05 -9.60 -1.94
N MET A 197 -14.60 -9.80 -3.12
CA MET A 197 -14.62 -11.09 -3.79
C MET A 197 -13.19 -11.31 -4.27
N MET A 198 -12.48 -12.25 -3.67
CA MET A 198 -11.03 -12.38 -3.83
C MET A 198 -10.70 -12.63 -5.30
N ASN A 199 -10.19 -11.61 -5.99
CA ASN A 199 -9.73 -11.69 -7.38
C ASN A 199 -8.20 -11.75 -7.50
N SER A 200 -7.47 -11.35 -6.45
CA SER A 200 -6.02 -11.48 -6.33
C SER A 200 -5.58 -11.57 -4.87
N ALA A 201 -4.34 -11.97 -4.62
CA ALA A 201 -3.75 -12.05 -3.28
C ALA A 201 -3.16 -10.72 -2.78
N ARG A 202 -3.32 -9.62 -3.51
CA ARG A 202 -2.76 -8.28 -3.22
C ARG A 202 -2.96 -7.80 -1.81
N TRP A 203 -4.18 -7.95 -1.33
CA TRP A 203 -4.56 -7.51 0.00
C TRP A 203 -3.86 -8.29 1.12
N LEU A 204 -3.40 -9.51 0.84
CA LEU A 204 -2.61 -10.30 1.78
C LEU A 204 -1.17 -9.79 1.91
N TYR A 205 -0.65 -9.03 0.95
CA TYR A 205 0.65 -8.35 1.12
C TYR A 205 0.58 -7.29 2.23
N TYR A 206 -0.47 -6.49 2.27
CA TYR A 206 -0.69 -5.51 3.35
C TYR A 206 -1.04 -6.17 4.69
N ALA A 207 -1.52 -7.42 4.66
CA ALA A 207 -1.85 -8.17 5.87
C ALA A 207 -0.67 -8.96 6.46
N LEU A 208 0.19 -9.54 5.62
CA LEU A 208 1.32 -10.39 6.02
C LEU A 208 2.66 -9.62 6.07
N GLY A 209 2.86 -8.69 5.15
CA GLY A 209 3.92 -7.68 5.20
C GLY A 209 5.26 -8.00 4.55
N ARG A 210 5.46 -9.21 4.02
CA ARG A 210 6.59 -9.52 3.14
C ARG A 210 6.13 -10.06 1.80
N GLU A 211 6.86 -9.67 0.75
CA GLU A 211 6.73 -10.19 -0.60
C GLU A 211 8.13 -10.58 -1.08
N VAL A 212 8.24 -11.77 -1.64
CA VAL A 212 9.38 -12.19 -2.45
C VAL A 212 8.84 -12.61 -3.81
N ILE A 213 9.56 -12.24 -4.86
CA ILE A 213 9.20 -12.63 -6.24
C ILE A 213 10.17 -13.66 -6.80
N ASP A 214 9.67 -14.50 -7.71
CA ASP A 214 10.52 -15.28 -8.60
C ASP A 214 10.87 -14.47 -9.85
N GLU A 215 12.08 -14.64 -10.40
CA GLU A 215 12.46 -13.93 -11.62
C GLU A 215 11.60 -14.45 -12.79
N PRO A 216 10.89 -13.57 -13.52
CA PRO A 216 10.10 -14.00 -14.66
C PRO A 216 11.00 -14.52 -15.77
N ALA A 217 10.53 -15.56 -16.48
CA ALA A 217 11.27 -16.20 -17.56
C ALA A 217 11.66 -15.24 -18.71
N ALA A 218 10.95 -14.12 -18.85
CA ALA A 218 11.28 -13.05 -19.77
C ALA A 218 11.44 -11.73 -19.02
N VAL A 219 12.50 -11.01 -19.33
CA VAL A 219 12.80 -9.65 -18.86
C VAL A 219 13.14 -8.77 -20.07
N ILE A 220 13.14 -7.45 -19.89
CA ILE A 220 13.64 -6.53 -20.92
C ILE A 220 15.11 -6.86 -21.20
N SER A 221 15.49 -6.92 -22.47
CA SER A 221 16.87 -7.19 -22.87
C SER A 221 17.81 -6.08 -22.39
N GLY A 222 18.91 -6.48 -21.76
CA GLY A 222 19.91 -5.57 -21.23
C GLY A 222 19.57 -5.13 -19.82
N ASP A 223 20.37 -5.62 -18.87
CA ASP A 223 20.31 -5.17 -17.48
C ASP A 223 20.68 -3.68 -17.42
N PRO A 224 20.14 -2.91 -16.45
CA PRO A 224 20.61 -1.55 -16.21
C PRO A 224 22.11 -1.60 -15.92
N SER A 225 22.90 -1.02 -16.81
CA SER A 225 24.35 -1.01 -16.67
C SER A 225 24.77 0.26 -15.93
N ALA A 226 25.22 0.10 -14.69
CA ALA A 226 25.98 1.08 -13.95
C ALA A 226 27.40 0.52 -13.70
N SER A 227 28.36 1.35 -13.27
CA SER A 227 29.67 0.79 -12.89
C SER A 227 29.59 -0.07 -11.63
N SER A 228 28.69 0.28 -10.72
CA SER A 228 28.25 -0.57 -9.61
C SER A 228 26.94 -0.03 -9.03
N PHE A 229 26.13 -0.91 -8.47
CA PHE A 229 25.05 -0.52 -7.57
C PHE A 229 25.58 -0.50 -6.13
N LEU A 230 25.06 0.41 -5.32
CA LEU A 230 25.41 0.52 -3.90
C LEU A 230 24.52 -0.41 -3.07
N ASP A 231 24.99 -0.80 -1.89
CA ASP A 231 24.18 -1.59 -0.96
C ASP A 231 22.88 -0.86 -0.61
N ILE A 232 21.80 -1.63 -0.49
CA ILE A 232 20.46 -1.11 -0.14
C ILE A 232 20.12 -1.61 1.26
N ALA A 233 19.67 -0.72 2.14
CA ALA A 233 19.15 -1.10 3.44
C ALA A 233 17.64 -1.35 3.38
N ALA A 234 17.14 -2.24 4.26
CA ALA A 234 15.71 -2.44 4.41
C ALA A 234 15.02 -1.13 4.84
N GLY A 235 13.95 -0.76 4.13
CA GLY A 235 13.23 0.50 4.32
C GLY A 235 13.69 1.64 3.41
N ASP A 236 14.78 1.47 2.64
CA ASP A 236 15.22 2.49 1.68
C ASP A 236 14.20 2.64 0.55
N THR A 237 13.96 3.88 0.14
CA THR A 237 13.04 4.24 -0.97
C THR A 237 13.78 4.55 -2.27
N TYR A 238 15.08 4.26 -2.33
CA TYR A 238 15.90 4.45 -3.52
C TYR A 238 17.01 3.41 -3.65
N VAL A 239 17.52 3.24 -4.88
CA VAL A 239 18.74 2.49 -5.17
C VAL A 239 19.85 3.43 -5.63
N GLY A 240 20.96 3.48 -4.89
CA GLY A 240 22.13 4.26 -5.28
C GLY A 240 22.99 3.54 -6.31
N TYR A 241 23.62 4.28 -7.22
CA TYR A 241 24.53 3.71 -8.23
C TYR A 241 25.75 4.59 -8.51
N THR A 242 26.76 4.01 -9.14
CA THR A 242 27.96 4.72 -9.61
C THR A 242 28.04 4.72 -11.14
N GLY A 243 28.73 5.71 -11.70
CA GLY A 243 28.89 5.83 -13.16
C GLY A 243 27.64 6.34 -13.86
N THR A 244 27.50 6.00 -15.14
CA THR A 244 26.33 6.36 -15.97
C THR A 244 25.36 5.20 -15.99
N LEU A 245 24.13 5.44 -15.58
CA LEU A 245 23.05 4.49 -15.78
C LEU A 245 22.50 4.64 -17.19
N SER A 246 22.40 3.54 -17.93
CA SER A 246 21.76 3.50 -19.24
C SER A 246 20.58 2.53 -19.25
N ASN A 247 19.66 2.73 -20.18
CA ASN A 247 18.54 1.82 -20.43
C ASN A 247 17.65 1.63 -19.19
N LEU A 248 17.20 2.70 -18.54
CA LEU A 248 16.14 2.66 -17.53
C LEU A 248 15.31 3.94 -17.62
N SER A 249 13.99 3.82 -17.50
CA SER A 249 13.08 4.95 -17.57
C SER A 249 12.06 4.93 -16.42
N ALA A 250 11.51 6.09 -16.08
CA ALA A 250 10.45 6.20 -15.07
C ALA A 250 9.19 5.44 -15.53
N GLY A 251 8.53 4.76 -14.59
CA GLY A 251 7.36 3.93 -14.82
C GLY A 251 7.65 2.47 -15.21
N GLU A 252 8.90 2.13 -15.53
CA GLU A 252 9.37 0.74 -15.63
C GLU A 252 9.51 0.11 -14.24
N TYR A 253 9.48 -1.22 -14.20
CA TYR A 253 9.72 -1.98 -12.98
C TYR A 253 11.13 -2.57 -13.00
N ILE A 254 11.78 -2.52 -11.84
CA ILE A 254 13.05 -3.20 -11.61
C ILE A 254 12.84 -4.39 -10.70
N ILE A 255 13.58 -5.46 -10.97
CA ILE A 255 13.69 -6.62 -10.10
C ILE A 255 15.08 -6.57 -9.48
N ILE A 256 15.13 -6.48 -8.15
CA ILE A 256 16.34 -6.61 -7.36
C ILE A 256 16.54 -8.10 -7.14
N LYS A 257 17.49 -8.70 -7.86
CA LYS A 257 17.83 -10.11 -7.73
C LYS A 257 18.97 -10.29 -6.74
N ASP A 258 18.68 -10.90 -5.60
CA ASP A 258 19.58 -11.22 -4.50
C ASP A 258 19.37 -12.67 -4.07
N SER A 259 20.34 -13.52 -4.43
CA SER A 259 20.34 -14.96 -4.11
C SER A 259 20.69 -15.27 -2.66
N THR A 260 20.70 -14.27 -1.78
CA THR A 260 20.92 -14.50 -0.35
C THR A 260 19.66 -15.04 0.29
N ALA A 261 19.76 -16.23 0.88
CA ALA A 261 18.66 -16.87 1.59
C ALA A 261 18.22 -16.09 2.85
N THR A 262 16.90 -16.02 3.06
CA THR A 262 16.25 -15.61 4.30
C THR A 262 15.34 -16.74 4.78
N ALA A 263 15.50 -17.14 6.04
CA ALA A 263 14.65 -18.16 6.65
C ALA A 263 13.28 -17.59 7.00
N PHE A 264 12.24 -18.42 6.88
CA PHE A 264 10.94 -18.08 7.47
C PHE A 264 11.04 -18.07 9.01
N PRO A 265 10.18 -17.31 9.71
CA PRO A 265 9.99 -17.49 11.14
C PRO A 265 9.57 -18.95 11.38
N LYS A 266 10.38 -19.75 12.08
CA LYS A 266 10.06 -21.11 12.49
C LYS A 266 10.89 -21.56 13.68
N ASP A 267 10.43 -22.62 14.35
CA ASP A 267 11.08 -23.16 15.56
C ASP A 267 12.36 -23.98 15.27
N THR A 268 12.67 -24.27 13.99
CA THR A 268 13.82 -25.09 13.58
C THR A 268 14.65 -24.42 12.47
N PRO A 269 15.97 -24.67 12.36
CA PRO A 269 16.78 -24.12 11.28
C PRO A 269 16.30 -24.58 9.89
N ALA A 270 16.47 -23.74 8.86
CA ALA A 270 16.14 -24.09 7.47
C ALA A 270 17.18 -25.01 6.83
N ALA A 271 16.73 -26.05 6.13
CA ALA A 271 17.56 -26.83 5.24
C ALA A 271 17.82 -26.04 3.94
N GLY A 272 19.09 -25.80 3.60
CA GLY A 272 19.46 -24.99 2.43
C GLY A 272 19.10 -25.55 1.06
N SER A 273 18.45 -26.72 0.97
CA SER A 273 18.03 -27.34 -0.29
C SER A 273 16.56 -27.11 -0.64
N LYS A 274 15.82 -26.30 0.15
CA LYS A 274 14.38 -26.08 -0.01
C LYS A 274 14.05 -24.60 -0.07
N GLU A 275 14.51 -23.94 -1.13
CA GLU A 275 14.48 -22.49 -1.27
C GLU A 275 13.52 -21.99 -2.34
N TRP A 276 12.67 -21.03 -1.97
CA TRP A 276 11.87 -20.27 -2.92
C TRP A 276 12.76 -19.30 -3.72
N GLY A 277 12.71 -19.38 -5.06
CA GLY A 277 13.51 -18.56 -6.00
C GLY A 277 14.64 -19.33 -6.71
N ALA A 278 15.21 -20.36 -6.08
CA ALA A 278 16.31 -21.14 -6.65
C ALA A 278 15.85 -22.37 -7.47
N ASP A 279 14.95 -23.19 -6.91
CA ASP A 279 14.61 -24.54 -7.44
C ASP A 279 13.11 -24.80 -7.65
N GLY A 280 12.26 -23.77 -7.52
CA GLY A 280 10.90 -23.74 -8.06
C GLY A 280 9.75 -24.01 -7.07
N LEU A 281 8.77 -23.09 -7.09
CA LEU A 281 7.31 -23.17 -6.87
C LEU A 281 6.69 -24.10 -5.80
N GLY A 282 7.48 -24.81 -5.01
CA GLY A 282 7.03 -25.92 -4.17
C GLY A 282 6.51 -25.48 -2.81
N ILE A 283 5.48 -26.18 -2.32
CA ILE A 283 4.87 -25.97 -1.00
C ILE A 283 5.77 -26.36 0.19
N ASP A 284 6.90 -27.03 -0.08
CA ASP A 284 7.81 -27.59 0.93
C ASP A 284 8.98 -26.67 1.29
N MET A 285 8.97 -25.40 0.84
CA MET A 285 10.08 -24.48 1.06
C MET A 285 10.33 -24.17 2.55
N GLU A 286 11.57 -23.93 2.93
CA GLU A 286 12.01 -23.60 4.29
C GLU A 286 12.71 -22.23 4.38
N ASN A 287 13.20 -21.72 3.25
CA ASN A 287 13.79 -20.40 3.08
C ASN A 287 13.36 -19.80 1.74
N THR A 288 13.69 -18.52 1.55
CA THR A 288 13.42 -17.76 0.33
C THR A 288 14.61 -16.88 -0.01
N GLU A 289 14.85 -16.67 -1.30
CA GLU A 289 15.74 -15.61 -1.77
C GLU A 289 15.15 -14.23 -1.42
N ARG A 290 15.97 -13.18 -1.43
CA ARG A 290 15.53 -11.79 -1.14
C ARG A 290 15.20 -11.05 -2.43
N ASN A 291 14.53 -11.68 -3.38
CA ASN A 291 14.20 -11.05 -4.65
C ASN A 291 12.98 -10.12 -4.49
N GLU A 292 13.10 -8.87 -4.94
CA GLU A 292 12.04 -7.86 -4.82
C GLU A 292 11.77 -7.16 -6.16
N ILE A 293 10.55 -6.68 -6.36
CA ILE A 293 10.18 -5.87 -7.54
C ILE A 293 9.64 -4.51 -7.11
N ARG A 294 10.06 -3.44 -7.78
CA ARG A 294 9.60 -2.07 -7.51
C ARG A 294 9.42 -1.28 -8.80
N GLN A 295 8.45 -0.37 -8.84
CA GLN A 295 8.38 0.61 -9.92
C GLN A 295 9.38 1.73 -9.68
N VAL A 296 10.01 2.20 -10.75
CA VAL A 296 10.88 3.38 -10.75
C VAL A 296 10.02 4.63 -10.90
N LEU A 297 10.03 5.51 -9.90
CA LEU A 297 9.37 6.82 -9.97
C LEU A 297 10.18 7.83 -10.77
N TYR A 298 11.49 7.88 -10.50
CA TYR A 298 12.39 8.85 -11.12
C TYR A 298 13.84 8.37 -11.07
N VAL A 299 14.61 8.73 -12.10
CA VAL A 299 16.05 8.46 -12.21
C VAL A 299 16.78 9.79 -12.02
N ASP A 300 17.36 9.99 -10.84
CA ASP A 300 18.17 11.17 -10.55
C ASP A 300 19.61 10.93 -11.01
N THR A 301 19.98 11.57 -12.12
CA THR A 301 21.33 11.45 -12.68
C THR A 301 22.37 12.29 -11.95
N THR A 302 21.95 13.30 -11.17
CA THR A 302 22.84 14.19 -10.42
C THR A 302 23.31 13.52 -9.14
N THR A 303 22.39 12.99 -8.34
CA THR A 303 22.73 12.23 -7.12
C THR A 303 22.99 10.75 -7.37
N ARG A 304 22.71 10.28 -8.60
CA ARG A 304 22.85 8.89 -9.03
C ARG A 304 21.99 7.94 -8.20
N ARG A 305 20.70 8.23 -8.16
CA ARG A 305 19.71 7.46 -7.39
C ARG A 305 18.49 7.09 -8.24
N LEU A 306 17.96 5.91 -7.98
CA LEU A 306 16.72 5.41 -8.54
C LEU A 306 15.65 5.45 -7.47
N HIS A 307 14.71 6.39 -7.58
CA HIS A 307 13.62 6.50 -6.61
C HIS A 307 12.53 5.48 -6.93
N LEU A 308 12.05 4.79 -5.89
CA LEU A 308 11.12 3.66 -6.00
C LEU A 308 9.72 4.03 -5.50
N GLU A 309 8.69 3.31 -5.95
CA GLU A 309 7.29 3.56 -5.55
C GLU A 309 6.90 3.03 -4.15
N ASP A 310 7.75 2.19 -3.57
CA ASP A 310 7.56 1.49 -2.31
C ASP A 310 8.96 1.15 -1.73
N PRO A 311 9.19 1.30 -0.40
CA PRO A 311 10.45 0.90 0.22
C PRO A 311 10.80 -0.57 -0.01
N VAL A 312 12.10 -0.89 -0.06
CA VAL A 312 12.55 -2.28 -0.10
C VAL A 312 12.33 -2.96 1.26
N GLY A 313 11.91 -4.23 1.24
CA GLY A 313 11.72 -5.01 2.45
C GLY A 313 13.04 -5.51 3.03
N PHE A 314 14.00 -5.85 2.17
CA PHE A 314 15.25 -6.50 2.55
C PHE A 314 16.47 -5.60 2.35
N SER A 315 17.54 -5.93 3.06
CA SER A 315 18.86 -5.38 2.77
C SER A 315 19.52 -6.18 1.65
N HIS A 316 20.08 -5.51 0.65
CA HIS A 316 20.73 -6.15 -0.50
C HIS A 316 22.19 -5.75 -0.61
N THR A 317 23.05 -6.74 -0.84
CA THR A 317 24.48 -6.58 -1.08
C THR A 317 24.89 -7.50 -2.22
N GLY A 318 25.62 -7.01 -3.24
CA GLY A 318 26.05 -7.84 -4.36
C GLY A 318 24.92 -8.35 -5.27
N TYR A 319 23.81 -7.62 -5.33
CA TYR A 319 22.63 -7.94 -6.14
C TYR A 319 22.79 -7.50 -7.60
N SER A 320 21.87 -7.96 -8.45
CA SER A 320 21.73 -7.47 -9.83
C SER A 320 20.34 -6.88 -10.07
N LEU A 321 20.23 -5.91 -10.96
CA LEU A 321 18.95 -5.35 -11.36
C LEU A 321 18.51 -5.95 -12.71
N LYS A 322 17.27 -6.43 -12.78
CA LYS A 322 16.58 -6.76 -14.03
C LYS A 322 15.46 -5.78 -14.28
N ARG A 323 14.98 -5.71 -15.52
CA ARG A 323 13.94 -4.77 -15.94
C ARG A 323 12.74 -5.51 -16.49
N VAL A 324 11.56 -5.03 -16.13
CA VAL A 324 10.28 -5.48 -16.70
C VAL A 324 9.36 -4.28 -16.88
N ALA A 325 8.46 -4.36 -17.85
CA ALA A 325 7.49 -3.30 -18.08
C ALA A 325 6.15 -3.91 -18.49
N TYR A 326 5.08 -3.15 -18.24
CA TYR A 326 3.78 -3.50 -18.78
C TYR A 326 3.70 -3.11 -20.26
N ASP A 327 3.28 -4.07 -21.07
CA ASP A 327 3.01 -3.91 -22.49
C ASP A 327 1.61 -4.40 -22.84
N THR A 328 1.14 -4.04 -24.05
CA THR A 328 -0.16 -4.50 -24.56
C THR A 328 -0.24 -6.02 -24.67
N GLY A 329 0.89 -6.68 -24.99
CA GLY A 329 1.05 -8.14 -25.01
C GLY A 329 2.02 -8.63 -23.93
N SER A 330 2.78 -9.68 -24.27
CA SER A 330 3.74 -10.37 -23.39
C SER A 330 5.20 -9.93 -23.55
N SER A 331 5.48 -8.92 -24.37
CA SER A 331 6.84 -8.37 -24.52
C SER A 331 7.38 -7.82 -23.20
N ASN A 332 8.71 -7.68 -23.09
CA ASN A 332 9.35 -6.99 -21.96
C ASN A 332 9.05 -7.58 -20.57
N GLY A 333 8.72 -8.88 -20.50
CA GLY A 333 8.33 -9.54 -19.25
C GLY A 333 6.93 -9.21 -18.77
N SER A 334 6.13 -8.47 -19.56
CA SER A 334 4.74 -8.15 -19.27
C SER A 334 3.89 -9.41 -19.13
N PRO A 335 3.14 -9.58 -18.03
CA PRO A 335 2.15 -10.65 -17.95
C PRO A 335 1.03 -10.44 -18.97
N ASP A 336 0.64 -11.51 -19.67
CA ASP A 336 -0.39 -11.43 -20.69
C ASP A 336 -1.35 -12.61 -20.64
N PHE A 337 -2.64 -12.30 -20.53
CA PHE A 337 -3.72 -13.27 -20.49
C PHE A 337 -4.10 -13.70 -21.91
N ASN A 338 -3.93 -14.99 -22.20
CA ASN A 338 -4.28 -15.52 -23.51
C ASN A 338 -5.80 -15.71 -23.63
N THR A 339 -6.42 -14.98 -24.55
CA THR A 339 -7.86 -15.04 -24.81
C THR A 339 -8.24 -15.99 -25.96
N THR A 340 -7.28 -16.67 -26.59
CA THR A 340 -7.57 -17.63 -27.67
C THR A 340 -8.26 -18.88 -27.12
N ALA A 341 -9.26 -19.40 -27.83
CA ALA A 341 -10.09 -20.50 -27.33
C ALA A 341 -9.30 -21.76 -26.92
N ALA A 342 -8.19 -22.06 -27.61
CA ALA A 342 -7.36 -23.22 -27.31
C ALA A 342 -6.56 -23.06 -25.99
N ASN A 343 -6.17 -21.84 -25.64
CA ASN A 343 -5.28 -21.53 -24.51
C ASN A 343 -5.94 -20.56 -23.52
N PHE A 344 -7.26 -20.53 -23.47
CA PHE A 344 -8.01 -19.58 -22.66
C PHE A 344 -7.66 -19.77 -21.19
N GLY A 345 -7.20 -18.70 -20.54
CA GLY A 345 -6.78 -18.74 -19.14
C GLY A 345 -5.29 -18.97 -18.91
N THR A 346 -4.49 -19.21 -19.95
CA THR A 346 -3.02 -19.24 -19.82
C THR A 346 -2.49 -17.81 -19.70
N ILE A 347 -1.62 -17.57 -18.71
CA ILE A 347 -0.85 -16.34 -18.57
C ILE A 347 0.58 -16.58 -19.03
N THR A 348 1.01 -15.79 -20.01
CA THR A 348 2.42 -15.73 -20.43
C THR A 348 3.16 -14.78 -19.51
N ASN A 349 4.38 -15.12 -19.09
CA ASN A 349 5.18 -14.35 -18.12
C ASN A 349 4.41 -14.04 -16.83
N ARG A 350 3.68 -15.04 -16.30
CA ARG A 350 3.02 -14.92 -15.00
C ARG A 350 4.05 -14.57 -13.93
N GLN A 351 3.65 -13.74 -12.97
CA GLN A 351 4.50 -13.42 -11.82
C GLN A 351 4.20 -14.40 -10.70
N SER A 352 5.24 -15.07 -10.20
CA SER A 352 5.15 -15.99 -9.06
C SER A 352 5.70 -15.29 -7.83
N ARG A 353 4.96 -15.36 -6.72
CA ARG A 353 5.26 -14.59 -5.53
C ARG A 353 5.00 -15.39 -4.27
N LEU A 354 5.77 -15.11 -3.24
CA LEU A 354 5.60 -15.65 -1.91
C LEU A 354 5.33 -14.49 -0.94
N LEU A 355 4.19 -14.57 -0.25
CA LEU A 355 3.81 -13.66 0.82
C LEU A 355 3.89 -14.39 2.15
N PHE A 356 4.47 -13.76 3.16
CA PHE A 356 4.62 -14.34 4.49
C PHE A 356 4.72 -13.25 5.56
N SER A 357 4.55 -13.66 6.82
CA SER A 357 4.54 -12.75 7.97
C SER A 357 5.90 -12.05 8.14
N GLY A 358 5.88 -10.72 8.09
CA GLY A 358 7.03 -9.85 8.34
C GLY A 358 7.05 -9.25 9.74
N ALA A 359 8.19 -8.67 10.10
CA ALA A 359 8.31 -7.87 11.33
C ALA A 359 7.58 -6.51 11.26
N THR A 360 7.24 -6.05 10.04
CA THR A 360 6.63 -4.75 9.76
C THR A 360 5.57 -4.92 8.68
N LEU A 361 4.45 -4.20 8.79
CA LEU A 361 3.41 -4.19 7.79
C LEU A 361 3.51 -2.96 6.88
N PRO A 362 3.38 -3.13 5.55
CA PRO A 362 3.26 -2.04 4.60
C PRO A 362 2.07 -1.15 4.92
N THR A 363 2.21 0.14 4.67
CA THR A 363 1.12 1.10 4.75
C THR A 363 0.59 1.40 3.35
N PHE A 364 -0.66 1.84 3.27
CA PHE A 364 -1.29 2.26 2.02
C PHE A 364 -2.12 3.51 2.23
N ALA A 365 -2.49 4.15 1.12
CA ALA A 365 -3.44 5.26 1.09
C ALA A 365 -4.71 4.83 0.36
N ILE A 366 -5.87 5.25 0.88
CA ILE A 366 -7.17 5.10 0.21
C ILE A 366 -7.65 6.47 -0.20
N GLU A 367 -8.05 6.61 -1.45
CA GLU A 367 -8.76 7.77 -1.96
C GLU A 367 -10.24 7.42 -2.07
N SER A 368 -11.12 8.31 -1.59
CA SER A 368 -12.54 8.29 -1.96
C SER A 368 -12.95 9.64 -2.50
N SER A 369 -13.68 9.61 -3.62
CA SER A 369 -14.30 10.78 -4.21
C SER A 369 -15.80 10.56 -4.34
N ILE A 370 -16.58 11.56 -3.94
CA ILE A 370 -18.05 11.56 -4.04
C ILE A 370 -18.49 12.84 -4.75
N ARG A 371 -19.45 12.73 -5.67
CA ARG A 371 -20.01 13.84 -6.44
C ARG A 371 -21.54 13.81 -6.43
N THR A 372 -22.15 14.99 -6.57
CA THR A 372 -23.62 15.11 -6.69
C THR A 372 -24.12 14.85 -8.11
N HIS A 373 -23.27 15.05 -9.11
CA HIS A 373 -23.60 14.84 -10.53
C HIS A 373 -22.46 14.16 -11.27
N ASN A 374 -22.82 13.36 -12.28
CA ASN A 374 -21.87 12.70 -13.18
C ASN A 374 -21.30 13.69 -14.22
N VAL A 375 -20.52 14.65 -13.75
CA VAL A 375 -19.77 15.61 -14.57
C VAL A 375 -18.31 15.65 -14.13
N GLY A 376 -17.46 16.33 -14.91
CA GLY A 376 -16.03 16.50 -14.63
C GLY A 376 -15.76 17.11 -13.24
N SER A 377 -14.56 16.86 -12.72
CA SER A 377 -14.00 17.63 -11.62
C SER A 377 -13.61 18.98 -12.22
N PHE A 378 -13.75 20.04 -11.46
CA PHE A 378 -13.46 21.34 -12.02
C PHE A 378 -11.96 21.60 -12.04
N ASN A 379 -11.43 21.83 -13.23
CA ASN A 379 -10.07 22.31 -13.43
C ASN A 379 -10.08 23.22 -14.67
N ALA A 380 -9.76 24.50 -14.49
CA ALA A 380 -9.81 25.49 -15.56
C ALA A 380 -8.78 25.24 -16.69
N ASN A 381 -7.77 24.41 -16.42
CA ASN A 381 -6.74 24.01 -17.38
C ASN A 381 -6.95 22.60 -17.93
N ALA A 382 -7.99 21.88 -17.48
CA ALA A 382 -8.27 20.56 -18.01
C ALA A 382 -8.63 20.64 -19.51
N THR A 383 -8.03 19.75 -20.28
CA THR A 383 -8.28 19.60 -21.72
C THR A 383 -9.61 18.89 -22.02
N ASP A 384 -10.26 18.33 -20.99
CA ASP A 384 -11.60 17.76 -21.08
C ASP A 384 -12.66 18.87 -21.11
N ALA A 385 -13.46 18.89 -22.18
CA ALA A 385 -14.56 19.84 -22.34
C ALA A 385 -15.57 19.80 -21.17
N LEU A 386 -15.72 18.64 -20.53
CA LEU A 386 -16.62 18.44 -19.38
C LEU A 386 -16.11 19.10 -18.09
N ALA A 387 -14.80 19.32 -17.95
CA ALA A 387 -14.21 19.93 -16.76
C ALA A 387 -14.47 21.45 -16.71
N ASN A 388 -14.51 22.10 -17.88
CA ASN A 388 -14.79 23.55 -17.98
C ASN A 388 -16.26 23.90 -17.72
N GLU A 389 -17.19 22.98 -17.98
CA GLU A 389 -18.61 23.16 -17.67
C GLU A 389 -18.90 23.07 -16.16
N ALA A 390 -18.05 22.38 -15.39
CA ALA A 390 -18.25 22.09 -13.97
C ALA A 390 -17.81 23.21 -13.00
N ALA A 391 -17.70 24.46 -13.47
CA ALA A 391 -17.20 25.59 -12.68
C ALA A 391 -17.87 25.73 -11.29
N PRO A 392 -17.13 26.04 -10.20
CA PRO A 392 -17.69 26.13 -8.86
C PRO A 392 -18.80 27.16 -8.80
N GLY A 393 -19.98 26.72 -8.34
CA GLY A 393 -21.19 27.54 -8.31
C GLY A 393 -21.95 27.66 -9.64
N SER A 394 -21.53 26.97 -10.70
CA SER A 394 -22.29 26.86 -11.95
C SER A 394 -23.47 25.88 -11.80
N ALA A 395 -24.37 25.86 -12.79
CA ALA A 395 -25.48 24.91 -12.83
C ALA A 395 -25.01 23.44 -13.01
N ASN A 396 -23.81 23.25 -13.53
CA ASN A 396 -23.19 21.93 -13.77
C ASN A 396 -22.09 21.64 -12.73
N ASP A 397 -22.07 22.33 -11.60
CA ASP A 397 -21.12 22.05 -10.52
C ASP A 397 -21.40 20.68 -9.88
N SER A 398 -20.47 19.73 -10.04
CA SER A 398 -20.54 18.38 -9.47
C SER A 398 -20.44 18.35 -7.94
N LYS A 399 -20.00 19.43 -7.30
CA LYS A 399 -19.69 19.51 -5.86
C LYS A 399 -18.99 18.24 -5.37
N GLN A 400 -17.71 18.12 -5.75
CA GLN A 400 -16.92 16.98 -5.38
C GLN A 400 -16.41 17.09 -3.94
N LEU A 401 -16.54 15.99 -3.19
CA LEU A 401 -15.86 15.76 -1.93
C LEU A 401 -14.79 14.69 -2.17
N THR A 402 -13.52 15.08 -2.07
CA THR A 402 -12.40 14.14 -2.15
C THR A 402 -11.73 14.02 -0.78
N ARG A 403 -11.48 12.78 -0.38
CA ARG A 403 -10.73 12.45 0.83
C ARG A 403 -9.65 11.43 0.53
N VAL A 404 -8.49 11.61 1.15
CA VAL A 404 -7.40 10.62 1.12
C VAL A 404 -7.08 10.23 2.56
N TRP A 405 -7.35 8.97 2.90
CA TRP A 405 -6.88 8.36 4.15
C TRP A 405 -5.48 7.84 3.92
N LYS A 406 -4.55 8.24 4.77
CA LYS A 406 -3.14 7.92 4.66
C LYS A 406 -2.61 7.34 5.97
N GLY A 407 -1.57 6.53 5.87
CA GLY A 407 -1.05 5.71 6.95
C GLY A 407 -1.99 4.58 7.32
N CYS A 408 -2.74 4.03 6.36
CA CYS A 408 -3.60 2.88 6.60
C CYS A 408 -2.76 1.64 6.83
N LYS A 409 -3.02 0.86 7.90
CA LYS A 409 -2.53 -0.52 8.01
C LYS A 409 -3.65 -1.48 8.37
N VAL A 410 -3.49 -2.71 7.90
CA VAL A 410 -4.40 -3.82 8.18
C VAL A 410 -4.27 -4.23 9.65
N LYS A 411 -5.39 -4.15 10.35
CA LYS A 411 -5.52 -4.60 11.74
C LYS A 411 -5.81 -6.10 11.79
N ASP A 412 -6.76 -6.55 10.97
CA ASP A 412 -7.15 -7.95 10.88
C ASP A 412 -7.69 -8.26 9.49
N PHE A 413 -7.61 -9.53 9.12
CA PHE A 413 -8.11 -10.04 7.86
C PHE A 413 -8.78 -11.40 8.05
N SER A 414 -9.72 -11.73 7.16
CA SER A 414 -10.35 -13.04 7.10
C SER A 414 -10.60 -13.45 5.65
N ILE A 415 -10.21 -14.67 5.32
CA ILE A 415 -10.53 -15.33 4.05
C ILE A 415 -11.54 -16.43 4.37
N ALA A 416 -12.71 -16.35 3.77
CA ALA A 416 -13.77 -17.32 4.00
C ALA A 416 -14.42 -17.74 2.69
N ALA A 417 -14.81 -19.02 2.61
CA ALA A 417 -15.65 -19.50 1.52
C ALA A 417 -16.48 -20.71 1.93
N ASP A 418 -17.62 -20.85 1.26
CA ASP A 418 -18.51 -22.02 1.34
C ASP A 418 -18.41 -22.84 0.04
N ALA A 419 -18.82 -24.12 0.10
CA ALA A 419 -18.76 -25.11 -0.98
C ALA A 419 -19.13 -24.58 -2.38
N ASP A 420 -20.16 -23.72 -2.47
CA ASP A 420 -20.73 -23.24 -3.73
C ASP A 420 -20.55 -21.71 -3.93
N ALA A 421 -19.67 -21.08 -3.16
CA ALA A 421 -19.46 -19.63 -3.19
C ALA A 421 -18.08 -19.22 -3.72
N GLU A 422 -17.98 -17.98 -4.15
CA GLU A 422 -16.72 -17.26 -4.24
C GLU A 422 -15.96 -17.23 -2.91
N VAL A 423 -14.65 -17.10 -3.00
CA VAL A 423 -13.81 -16.81 -1.84
C VAL A 423 -13.91 -15.32 -1.53
N LYS A 424 -14.27 -15.00 -0.29
CA LYS A 424 -14.34 -13.62 0.22
C LYS A 424 -13.11 -13.32 1.06
N LEU A 425 -12.55 -12.13 0.86
CA LEU A 425 -11.50 -11.56 1.68
C LEU A 425 -12.03 -10.30 2.35
N SER A 426 -12.09 -10.33 3.68
CA SER A 426 -12.41 -9.20 4.53
C SER A 426 -11.14 -8.64 5.15
N ILE A 427 -11.00 -7.32 5.16
CA ILE A 427 -9.90 -6.59 5.77
C ILE A 427 -10.46 -5.45 6.58
N ASN A 428 -10.00 -5.33 7.82
CA ASN A 428 -10.24 -4.17 8.66
C ASN A 428 -8.94 -3.39 8.84
N PHE A 429 -9.03 -2.08 8.73
CA PHE A 429 -7.87 -1.18 8.80
C PHE A 429 -8.25 0.13 9.47
N ASP A 430 -7.25 0.73 10.12
CA ASP A 430 -7.35 2.07 10.68
C ASP A 430 -6.38 2.99 9.93
N ALA A 431 -6.67 4.30 9.93
CA ALA A 431 -5.85 5.31 9.25
C ALA A 431 -5.25 6.29 10.25
N LEU A 432 -4.06 6.82 9.96
CA LEU A 432 -3.47 7.85 10.81
C LEU A 432 -4.07 9.23 10.53
N TYR A 433 -4.21 9.57 9.26
CA TYR A 433 -4.69 10.90 8.86
C TYR A 433 -5.74 10.83 7.77
N CYS A 434 -6.61 11.83 7.74
CA CYS A 434 -7.59 12.04 6.68
C CYS A 434 -7.36 13.42 6.07
N TYR A 435 -6.87 13.43 4.83
CA TYR A 435 -6.80 14.63 3.98
C TYR A 435 -8.19 14.88 3.39
N THR A 436 -8.67 16.12 3.48
CA THR A 436 -9.88 16.58 2.79
C THR A 436 -9.52 17.74 1.88
N ASP A 437 -9.95 17.70 0.62
CA ASP A 437 -9.75 18.82 -0.30
C ASP A 437 -10.62 20.02 0.12
N THR A 438 -9.97 21.13 0.47
CA THR A 438 -10.58 22.39 0.89
C THR A 438 -10.52 23.48 -0.17
N GLY A 439 -10.05 23.19 -1.40
CA GLY A 439 -9.86 24.19 -2.47
C GLY A 439 -11.12 25.01 -2.79
N ARG A 440 -12.30 24.40 -2.64
CA ARG A 440 -13.60 25.07 -2.85
C ARG A 440 -13.93 26.13 -1.79
N LEU A 441 -13.27 26.08 -0.64
CA LEU A 441 -13.45 27.02 0.47
C LEU A 441 -12.57 28.28 0.33
N GLU A 442 -11.66 28.33 -0.66
CA GLU A 442 -10.79 29.48 -0.89
C GLU A 442 -11.58 30.76 -1.19
N ASN A 443 -11.05 31.92 -0.77
CA ASN A 443 -11.73 33.20 -0.97
C ASN A 443 -11.74 33.64 -2.44
N SER A 444 -10.67 33.36 -3.19
CA SER A 444 -10.51 33.65 -4.61
C SER A 444 -10.00 32.40 -5.33
N HIS A 445 -10.23 32.29 -6.64
CA HIS A 445 -9.75 31.16 -7.45
C HIS A 445 -10.19 29.78 -6.92
N LYS A 446 -11.46 29.66 -6.54
CA LYS A 446 -12.07 28.42 -6.07
C LYS A 446 -11.97 27.33 -7.13
N GLY A 447 -11.67 26.12 -6.70
CA GLY A 447 -11.63 24.92 -7.52
C GLY A 447 -11.34 23.69 -6.67
N ASP A 448 -11.11 22.56 -7.32
CA ASP A 448 -10.64 21.35 -6.65
C ASP A 448 -9.10 21.39 -6.65
N ARG A 449 -8.44 21.34 -5.48
CA ARG A 449 -6.97 21.31 -5.43
C ARG A 449 -6.41 19.95 -5.77
N TYR A 450 -7.23 18.92 -5.66
CA TYR A 450 -6.83 17.54 -5.85
C TYR A 450 -7.64 16.91 -6.98
N THR A 451 -6.95 16.43 -8.01
CA THR A 451 -7.59 15.69 -9.10
C THR A 451 -7.84 14.26 -8.67
N ALA A 452 -9.10 13.91 -8.42
CA ALA A 452 -9.45 12.54 -8.06
C ALA A 452 -9.21 11.54 -9.19
N HIS A 453 -8.80 10.34 -8.79
CA HIS A 453 -8.67 9.20 -9.68
C HIS A 453 -10.06 8.73 -10.10
N ARG A 454 -10.19 8.53 -11.41
CA ARG A 454 -11.39 7.99 -12.04
C ARG A 454 -11.05 6.70 -12.72
N MET A 455 -11.31 5.60 -12.04
CA MET A 455 -10.65 4.33 -12.29
C MET A 455 -10.74 3.91 -13.76
N PHE A 456 -11.93 4.02 -14.37
CA PHE A 456 -12.16 3.59 -15.75
C PHE A 456 -12.17 4.72 -16.78
N GLU A 457 -12.15 5.99 -16.34
CA GLU A 457 -12.18 7.16 -17.21
C GLU A 457 -10.77 7.69 -17.50
N ASN A 458 -9.97 7.94 -16.46
CA ASN A 458 -8.64 8.54 -16.59
C ASN A 458 -7.51 7.55 -16.27
N THR A 459 -7.71 6.65 -15.32
CA THR A 459 -6.63 5.83 -14.76
C THR A 459 -6.39 4.59 -15.63
N ALA A 460 -7.38 3.70 -15.74
CA ALA A 460 -7.31 2.45 -16.48
C ALA A 460 -7.96 2.56 -17.89
N ASN A 461 -7.65 3.67 -18.57
CA ASN A 461 -8.22 4.02 -19.88
C ASN A 461 -7.57 3.28 -21.08
N SER A 462 -6.45 2.60 -20.87
CA SER A 462 -5.72 1.81 -21.87
C SER A 462 -5.47 0.38 -21.38
N VAL A 463 -5.12 -0.54 -22.29
CA VAL A 463 -4.81 -1.94 -21.92
C VAL A 463 -3.62 -2.01 -20.96
N VAL A 464 -2.57 -1.23 -21.21
CA VAL A 464 -1.39 -1.14 -20.35
C VAL A 464 -1.77 -0.59 -18.98
N ASN A 465 -2.55 0.49 -18.93
CA ASN A 465 -2.95 1.08 -17.65
C ASN A 465 -3.91 0.17 -16.85
N ARG A 466 -4.73 -0.63 -17.53
CA ARG A 466 -5.54 -1.67 -16.88
C ARG A 466 -4.69 -2.74 -16.21
N LYS A 467 -3.63 -3.21 -16.88
CA LYS A 467 -2.65 -4.13 -16.27
C LYS A 467 -1.97 -3.47 -15.07
N LYS A 468 -1.50 -2.22 -15.22
CA LYS A 468 -0.88 -1.42 -14.13
C LYS A 468 -1.77 -1.26 -12.91
N ALA A 469 -3.06 -1.04 -13.12
CA ALA A 469 -4.01 -0.80 -12.03
C ALA A 469 -4.52 -2.10 -11.37
N GLY A 470 -4.12 -3.28 -11.87
CA GLY A 470 -4.51 -4.58 -11.32
C GLY A 470 -5.85 -5.14 -11.85
N ILE A 471 -6.35 -4.62 -12.98
CA ILE A 471 -7.56 -5.08 -13.68
C ILE A 471 -7.23 -5.46 -15.12
N ALA A 472 -6.25 -6.36 -15.28
CA ALA A 472 -5.92 -6.87 -16.60
C ALA A 472 -7.16 -7.53 -17.24
N PRO A 473 -7.33 -7.43 -18.57
CA PRO A 473 -8.50 -7.97 -19.23
C PRO A 473 -8.71 -9.47 -18.91
N ASN A 474 -9.88 -9.80 -18.35
CA ASN A 474 -10.31 -11.15 -17.94
C ASN A 474 -9.70 -11.72 -16.65
N THR A 475 -8.84 -10.98 -15.94
CA THR A 475 -8.30 -11.40 -14.63
C THR A 475 -9.16 -10.93 -13.46
N GLU A 476 -10.14 -10.07 -13.73
CA GLU A 476 -11.10 -9.50 -12.77
C GLU A 476 -11.96 -10.57 -12.05
N LYS A 477 -12.05 -11.80 -12.58
CA LYS A 477 -12.92 -12.85 -12.02
C LYS A 477 -12.43 -13.31 -10.64
N PRO A 478 -13.34 -13.54 -9.67
CA PRO A 478 -12.98 -14.03 -8.35
C PRO A 478 -12.55 -15.51 -8.38
N PHE A 479 -11.83 -15.93 -7.35
CA PHE A 479 -11.60 -17.34 -7.03
C PHE A 479 -12.89 -17.96 -6.48
N PHE A 480 -13.17 -19.20 -6.86
CA PHE A 480 -14.31 -19.97 -6.37
C PHE A 480 -13.84 -21.22 -5.64
N PHE A 481 -14.49 -21.53 -4.53
CA PHE A 481 -14.06 -22.62 -3.65
C PHE A 481 -14.30 -24.01 -4.24
N TYR A 482 -15.32 -24.20 -5.08
CA TYR A 482 -15.54 -25.48 -5.77
C TYR A 482 -14.41 -25.88 -6.74
N ASN A 483 -13.54 -24.93 -7.14
CA ASN A 483 -12.33 -25.20 -7.93
C ASN A 483 -11.09 -25.44 -7.04
N GLY A 484 -11.24 -25.29 -5.72
CA GLY A 484 -10.17 -25.43 -4.75
C GLY A 484 -9.96 -26.86 -4.27
N VAL A 485 -8.76 -27.15 -3.80
CA VAL A 485 -8.42 -28.42 -3.14
C VAL A 485 -7.75 -28.11 -1.81
N ILE A 486 -8.22 -28.77 -0.75
CA ILE A 486 -7.55 -28.76 0.56
C ILE A 486 -6.88 -30.12 0.77
N SER A 487 -5.60 -30.09 1.08
CA SER A 487 -4.83 -31.26 1.49
C SER A 487 -4.23 -31.08 2.88
N SER A 488 -4.14 -32.19 3.61
CA SER A 488 -3.52 -32.28 4.92
C SER A 488 -2.90 -33.67 5.06
N PHE A 489 -1.81 -33.79 5.82
CA PHE A 489 -1.09 -35.05 6.02
C PHE A 489 -0.68 -35.76 4.71
N GLY A 490 -0.40 -34.99 3.65
CA GLY A 490 -0.03 -35.51 2.33
C GLY A 490 -1.18 -36.16 1.55
N ILE A 491 -2.43 -36.02 1.99
CA ILE A 491 -3.63 -36.58 1.33
C ILE A 491 -4.65 -35.46 1.11
N ASN A 492 -5.37 -35.50 -0.02
CA ASN A 492 -6.48 -34.59 -0.28
C ASN A 492 -7.64 -34.91 0.68
N ILE A 493 -8.10 -33.93 1.45
CA ILE A 493 -9.29 -34.09 2.29
C ILE A 493 -10.49 -34.06 1.36
N ALA A 494 -11.21 -35.18 1.29
CA ALA A 494 -12.16 -35.44 0.20
C ALA A 494 -13.29 -34.41 0.09
N GLN A 495 -13.76 -33.80 1.19
CA GLN A 495 -14.81 -32.77 1.17
C GLN A 495 -14.72 -31.82 2.38
N VAL A 496 -14.23 -30.60 2.15
CA VAL A 496 -14.37 -29.47 3.08
C VAL A 496 -15.59 -28.66 2.62
N THR A 497 -16.52 -28.40 3.53
CA THR A 497 -17.79 -27.73 3.21
C THR A 497 -17.73 -26.21 3.37
N ASN A 498 -16.90 -25.73 4.28
CA ASN A 498 -16.55 -24.33 4.43
C ASN A 498 -15.15 -24.21 5.05
N PHE A 499 -14.51 -23.08 4.81
CA PHE A 499 -13.27 -22.72 5.48
C PHE A 499 -13.28 -21.23 5.85
N SER A 500 -12.61 -20.91 6.95
CA SER A 500 -12.33 -19.55 7.37
C SER A 500 -10.92 -19.50 7.95
N LEU A 501 -10.04 -18.76 7.29
CA LEU A 501 -8.73 -18.40 7.81
C LEU A 501 -8.78 -16.93 8.23
N SER A 502 -8.41 -16.64 9.47
CA SER A 502 -8.30 -15.27 9.96
C SER A 502 -6.94 -14.99 10.56
N GLY A 503 -6.49 -13.75 10.42
CA GLY A 503 -5.27 -13.26 11.04
C GLY A 503 -5.49 -11.90 11.69
N ASN A 504 -4.96 -11.72 12.89
CA ASN A 504 -5.03 -10.48 13.64
C ASN A 504 -3.61 -9.96 13.90
N ASN A 505 -3.31 -8.78 13.36
CA ASN A 505 -2.02 -8.11 13.51
C ASN A 505 -1.94 -7.28 14.80
N ASN A 506 -3.06 -7.15 15.51
CA ASN A 506 -3.17 -6.41 16.76
C ASN A 506 -2.62 -4.98 16.65
N ALA A 507 -2.75 -4.38 15.46
CA ALA A 507 -2.25 -3.05 15.15
C ALA A 507 -2.99 -1.99 15.98
N GLU A 508 -2.23 -1.07 16.59
CA GLU A 508 -2.78 -0.02 17.45
C GLU A 508 -2.20 1.35 17.10
N ALA A 509 -3.09 2.34 17.00
CA ALA A 509 -2.73 3.74 16.82
C ALA A 509 -2.28 4.36 18.16
N ILE A 510 -1.04 4.86 18.20
CA ILE A 510 -0.43 5.46 19.39
C ILE A 510 -0.35 6.97 19.27
N TYR A 511 -0.74 7.62 20.37
CA TYR A 511 -0.63 9.06 20.57
C TYR A 511 0.68 9.41 21.23
N THR A 512 1.32 10.42 20.67
CA THR A 512 2.68 10.83 20.98
C THR A 512 2.65 12.35 21.15
N ILE A 513 3.37 12.89 22.13
CA ILE A 513 3.43 14.34 22.33
C ILE A 513 4.25 14.92 21.17
N ARG A 514 3.58 15.62 20.28
CA ARG A 514 4.16 16.19 19.07
C ARG A 514 4.18 17.71 19.07
N GLY A 515 4.71 18.25 17.98
CA GLY A 515 4.80 19.66 17.69
C GLY A 515 3.46 20.40 17.78
N ASN A 516 3.57 21.72 17.84
CA ASN A 516 2.40 22.57 17.94
C ASN A 516 1.77 22.74 16.55
N SER A 517 0.45 22.60 16.48
CA SER A 517 -0.30 22.98 15.29
C SER A 517 -0.09 24.45 15.00
N GLN A 518 -0.01 24.81 13.72
CA GLN A 518 -0.01 26.20 13.30
C GLN A 518 -1.34 26.88 13.63
N ALA A 519 -1.35 28.21 13.54
CA ALA A 519 -2.60 28.94 13.57
C ALA A 519 -3.45 28.52 12.36
N GLU A 520 -4.68 28.09 12.63
CA GLU A 520 -5.58 27.59 11.60
C GLU A 520 -5.88 28.66 10.55
N ALA A 521 -5.58 28.36 9.29
CA ALA A 521 -5.96 29.21 8.16
C ALA A 521 -7.48 29.12 7.96
N ARG A 522 -8.15 30.28 7.91
CA ARG A 522 -9.60 30.37 7.73
C ARG A 522 -9.95 31.32 6.59
N ASN A 523 -11.03 31.01 5.87
CA ASN A 523 -11.59 31.91 4.86
C ASN A 523 -12.37 33.07 5.51
N THR A 524 -12.88 34.00 4.70
CA THR A 524 -13.62 35.18 5.22
C THR A 524 -14.90 34.80 5.97
N ALA A 525 -15.48 33.64 5.67
CA ALA A 525 -16.64 33.08 6.38
C ALA A 525 -16.26 32.32 7.66
N GLY A 526 -14.98 32.28 8.03
CA GLY A 526 -14.47 31.59 9.21
C GLY A 526 -14.35 30.07 9.06
N GLN A 527 -14.50 29.52 7.85
CA GLN A 527 -14.34 28.10 7.58
C GLN A 527 -12.86 27.73 7.48
N SER A 528 -12.50 26.54 7.98
CA SER A 528 -11.12 26.04 7.93
C SER A 528 -10.67 25.81 6.49
N LEU A 529 -9.44 26.20 6.20
CA LEU A 529 -8.75 25.89 4.95
C LEU A 529 -7.72 24.76 5.13
N GLU A 530 -7.51 24.28 6.36
CA GLU A 530 -6.60 23.16 6.62
C GLU A 530 -7.16 21.87 6.01
N GLN A 531 -6.34 21.20 5.19
CA GLN A 531 -6.72 19.92 4.59
C GLN A 531 -6.68 18.77 5.62
N ILE A 532 -5.83 18.89 6.64
CA ILE A 532 -5.74 17.97 7.79
C ILE A 532 -5.80 18.80 9.07
N PRO A 533 -6.97 18.86 9.73
CA PRO A 533 -7.13 19.62 10.97
C PRO A 533 -6.20 19.13 12.08
N PHE A 534 -5.50 20.05 12.74
CA PHE A 534 -4.60 19.75 13.87
C PHE A 534 -3.56 18.65 13.56
N GLY A 535 -3.14 18.51 12.30
CA GLY A 535 -2.26 17.45 11.80
C GLY A 535 -0.94 17.29 12.57
N GLY A 536 -0.49 18.32 13.28
CA GLY A 536 0.72 18.31 14.11
C GLY A 536 0.55 17.88 15.57
N SER A 537 -0.64 17.94 16.16
CA SER A 537 -0.79 17.95 17.64
C SER A 537 -1.85 17.02 18.23
N ARG A 538 -2.91 16.67 17.49
CA ARG A 538 -4.07 15.93 18.07
C ARG A 538 -4.43 14.63 17.34
N ASN A 539 -3.80 14.35 16.21
CA ASN A 539 -3.98 13.11 15.47
C ASN A 539 -3.06 12.01 16.01
N ALA A 540 -3.45 10.75 15.83
CA ALA A 540 -2.56 9.63 16.05
C ALA A 540 -1.35 9.73 15.10
N ASN A 541 -0.19 9.34 15.61
CA ASN A 541 1.09 9.53 14.91
C ASN A 541 1.61 8.24 14.33
N LEU A 542 1.50 7.17 15.10
CA LEU A 542 2.20 5.93 14.86
C LEU A 542 1.20 4.81 14.92
N MET A 543 1.34 3.84 14.02
CA MET A 543 0.60 2.59 14.11
C MET A 543 1.60 1.47 14.33
N ILE A 544 1.56 0.88 15.53
CA ILE A 544 2.47 -0.19 15.93
C ILE A 544 1.77 -1.53 15.78
N GLU A 545 2.47 -2.48 15.17
CA GLU A 545 2.11 -3.88 15.07
C GLU A 545 2.45 -4.63 16.36
N LYS A 546 1.59 -5.58 16.74
CA LYS A 546 1.85 -6.48 17.87
C LYS A 546 1.96 -7.92 17.35
N ALA A 547 1.98 -8.90 18.25
CA ALA A 547 2.04 -10.30 17.88
C ALA A 547 0.89 -10.64 16.92
N MET A 548 1.25 -11.24 15.78
CA MET A 548 0.31 -11.71 14.78
C MET A 548 -0.24 -13.06 15.21
N GLU A 549 -1.56 -13.19 15.22
CA GLU A 549 -2.26 -14.40 15.64
C GLU A 549 -3.11 -14.91 14.48
N TYR A 550 -3.12 -16.23 14.29
CA TYR A 550 -3.90 -16.89 13.23
C TYR A 550 -4.89 -17.89 13.81
N GLU A 551 -6.05 -17.96 13.17
CA GLU A 551 -7.06 -18.98 13.46
C GLU A 551 -7.62 -19.53 12.15
N LEU A 552 -7.61 -20.85 12.03
CA LEU A 552 -8.19 -21.59 10.91
C LEU A 552 -9.35 -22.44 11.44
N SER A 553 -10.53 -22.24 10.85
CA SER A 553 -11.71 -23.06 11.06
C SER A 553 -12.12 -23.72 9.76
N MET A 554 -12.42 -25.03 9.79
CA MET A 554 -12.93 -25.75 8.63
C MET A 554 -13.95 -26.81 9.01
N SER A 555 -14.97 -27.01 8.18
CA SER A 555 -15.95 -28.09 8.36
C SER A 555 -15.64 -29.26 7.43
N VAL A 556 -15.20 -30.38 8.00
CA VAL A 556 -14.81 -31.59 7.25
C VAL A 556 -15.84 -32.69 7.38
N ILE A 557 -15.95 -33.50 6.32
CA ILE A 557 -16.67 -34.78 6.37
C ILE A 557 -15.65 -35.88 6.68
N ALA A 558 -15.82 -36.54 7.83
CA ALA A 558 -14.92 -37.61 8.26
C ALA A 558 -15.18 -38.89 7.44
N SER A 559 -14.50 -39.04 6.32
CA SER A 559 -14.60 -40.23 5.44
C SER A 559 -13.54 -41.30 5.73
N ASP A 560 -12.45 -40.95 6.42
CA ASP A 560 -11.32 -41.85 6.69
C ASP A 560 -11.00 -41.91 8.20
N PRO A 561 -11.01 -43.10 8.82
CA PRO A 561 -10.71 -43.27 10.25
C PRO A 561 -9.27 -42.93 10.64
N LEU A 562 -8.29 -43.03 9.73
CA LEU A 562 -6.88 -42.71 10.00
C LEU A 562 -6.69 -41.19 10.07
N ILE A 563 -7.19 -40.47 9.07
CA ILE A 563 -7.20 -39.00 9.07
C ILE A 563 -7.95 -38.48 10.30
N TRP A 564 -9.06 -39.14 10.66
CA TRP A 564 -9.84 -38.80 11.85
C TRP A 564 -9.12 -39.10 13.18
N HIS A 565 -8.19 -40.07 13.21
CA HIS A 565 -7.35 -40.29 14.38
C HIS A 565 -6.32 -39.18 14.53
N GLU A 566 -5.68 -38.78 13.42
CA GLU A 566 -4.71 -37.68 13.39
C GLU A 566 -5.32 -36.37 13.91
N PHE A 567 -6.53 -36.01 13.46
CA PHE A 567 -7.24 -34.81 13.95
C PHE A 567 -7.51 -34.77 15.45
N ARG A 568 -7.51 -35.93 16.13
CA ARG A 568 -7.77 -36.03 17.58
C ARG A 568 -6.50 -36.06 18.42
N THR A 569 -5.34 -36.20 17.78
CA THR A 569 -4.08 -36.11 18.50
C THR A 569 -3.77 -34.65 18.79
N ASN A 570 -3.70 -34.26 20.07
CA ASN A 570 -3.30 -32.91 20.48
C ASN A 570 -1.77 -32.73 20.34
N ARG A 571 -1.25 -33.06 19.15
CA ARG A 571 0.17 -32.96 18.83
C ARG A 571 0.40 -31.68 18.03
N THR A 572 1.57 -31.08 18.20
CA THR A 572 2.04 -30.05 17.30
C THR A 572 2.48 -30.71 16.00
N HIS A 573 1.88 -30.31 14.88
CA HIS A 573 2.30 -30.75 13.56
C HIS A 573 3.41 -29.84 13.04
N ALA A 574 4.44 -30.44 12.45
CA ALA A 574 5.57 -29.71 11.88
C ALA A 574 5.33 -29.37 10.40
N PHE A 575 6.17 -28.50 9.84
CA PHE A 575 6.19 -28.11 8.43
C PHE A 575 6.19 -29.27 7.39
N THR A 576 6.54 -30.50 7.78
CA THR A 576 6.50 -31.68 6.88
C THR A 576 5.10 -32.20 6.61
N GLU A 577 4.11 -31.74 7.38
CA GLU A 577 2.69 -32.10 7.25
C GLU A 577 1.81 -30.84 7.10
N PRO A 578 2.09 -29.95 6.12
CA PRO A 578 1.38 -28.69 6.02
C PRO A 578 -0.08 -28.93 5.61
N ILE A 579 -0.94 -28.00 6.01
CA ILE A 579 -2.27 -27.88 5.42
C ILE A 579 -2.14 -26.91 4.26
N THR A 580 -2.56 -27.33 3.06
CA THR A 580 -2.51 -26.49 1.87
C THR A 580 -3.89 -26.33 1.27
N LEU A 581 -4.28 -25.08 1.00
CA LEU A 581 -5.46 -24.73 0.22
C LEU A 581 -4.99 -24.16 -1.11
N THR A 582 -5.26 -24.89 -2.20
CA THR A 582 -4.96 -24.44 -3.56
C THR A 582 -6.25 -23.97 -4.22
N LEU A 583 -6.26 -22.73 -4.69
CA LEU A 583 -7.36 -22.12 -5.45
C LEU A 583 -6.85 -21.79 -6.85
N THR A 584 -7.46 -22.35 -7.89
CA THR A 584 -7.10 -22.03 -9.28
C THR A 584 -8.30 -21.47 -10.04
N LYS A 585 -8.08 -20.40 -10.82
CA LYS A 585 -9.14 -19.86 -11.68
C LYS A 585 -9.44 -20.77 -12.86
N ALA A 586 -10.69 -20.72 -13.32
CA ALA A 586 -11.14 -21.51 -14.46
C ALA A 586 -10.40 -21.13 -15.76
N GLY A 587 -9.91 -22.14 -16.48
CA GLY A 587 -9.21 -22.00 -17.75
C GLY A 587 -8.70 -23.34 -18.26
N SER A 588 -8.41 -23.44 -19.56
CA SER A 588 -7.85 -24.63 -20.22
C SER A 588 -6.31 -24.63 -20.25
N GLY A 589 -5.69 -23.54 -19.83
CA GLY A 589 -4.25 -23.35 -19.78
C GLY A 589 -3.52 -24.08 -18.65
N ALA A 590 -2.20 -24.31 -18.83
CA ALA A 590 -1.33 -24.86 -17.79
C ALA A 590 -0.87 -23.80 -16.76
N ASN A 591 -0.62 -22.57 -17.21
CA ASN A 591 -0.15 -21.46 -16.37
C ASN A 591 -1.33 -20.53 -16.05
N ARG A 592 -2.14 -20.89 -15.05
CA ARG A 592 -3.34 -20.12 -14.66
C ARG A 592 -3.06 -19.23 -13.45
N GLU A 593 -3.99 -18.32 -13.17
CA GLU A 593 -4.01 -17.61 -11.89
C GLU A 593 -4.34 -18.58 -10.77
N GLU A 594 -3.49 -18.58 -9.75
CA GLU A 594 -3.51 -19.55 -8.68
C GLU A 594 -3.05 -18.90 -7.38
N VAL A 595 -3.74 -19.24 -6.30
CA VAL A 595 -3.33 -18.88 -4.94
C VAL A 595 -3.24 -20.16 -4.13
N ILE A 596 -2.10 -20.38 -3.48
CA ILE A 596 -1.84 -21.51 -2.61
C ILE A 596 -1.56 -20.97 -1.22
N ILE A 597 -2.45 -21.25 -0.27
CA ILE A 597 -2.25 -20.92 1.13
C ILE A 597 -1.65 -22.14 1.81
N VAL A 598 -0.46 -21.96 2.38
CA VAL A 598 0.29 -22.98 3.10
C VAL A 598 0.27 -22.63 4.59
N ILE A 599 -0.14 -23.60 5.39
CA ILE A 599 -0.30 -23.50 6.84
C ILE A 599 0.62 -24.54 7.47
N ASP A 600 1.58 -24.05 8.22
CA ASP A 600 2.66 -24.83 8.80
C ASP A 600 2.84 -24.48 10.28
N ASP A 601 3.43 -25.44 11.01
CA ASP A 601 3.58 -25.41 12.47
C ASP A 601 2.28 -25.02 13.18
N TYR A 602 1.30 -25.94 13.17
CA TYR A 602 -0.03 -25.71 13.72
C TYR A 602 -0.39 -26.69 14.83
N ILE A 603 -1.37 -26.29 15.65
CA ILE A 603 -1.98 -27.12 16.70
C ILE A 603 -3.47 -27.22 16.44
N ILE A 604 -4.01 -28.43 16.47
CA ILE A 604 -5.46 -28.68 16.41
C ILE A 604 -6.01 -28.57 17.83
N THR A 605 -6.88 -27.59 18.07
CA THR A 605 -7.42 -27.32 19.41
C THR A 605 -8.73 -28.06 19.66
N GLU A 606 -9.58 -28.15 18.64
CA GLU A 606 -10.90 -28.77 18.73
C GLU A 606 -11.22 -29.59 17.48
N ALA A 607 -11.72 -30.81 17.68
CA ALA A 607 -12.23 -31.71 16.63
C ALA A 607 -13.42 -32.55 17.14
N PRO A 608 -14.56 -31.94 17.50
CA PRO A 608 -15.74 -32.64 18.00
C PRO A 608 -16.41 -33.51 16.92
N LEU A 609 -16.62 -34.81 17.22
CA LEU A 609 -17.47 -35.67 16.40
C LEU A 609 -18.89 -35.71 16.98
N PRO A 610 -19.91 -35.18 16.28
CA PRO A 610 -21.29 -35.30 16.76
C PRO A 610 -21.76 -36.76 16.68
N ILE A 611 -22.58 -37.17 17.66
CA ILE A 611 -23.29 -38.44 17.62
C ILE A 611 -24.39 -38.32 16.54
N PRO A 612 -24.45 -39.22 15.54
CA PRO A 612 -25.35 -39.06 14.40
C PRO A 612 -26.83 -39.11 14.82
N GLU A 613 -27.57 -38.02 14.56
CA GLU A 613 -29.03 -37.95 14.66
C GLU A 613 -29.64 -38.21 13.27
N ASP A 614 -29.76 -39.48 12.90
CA ASP A 614 -30.50 -40.02 11.72
C ASP A 614 -30.09 -39.53 10.29
N LYS A 615 -29.85 -40.50 9.39
CA LYS A 615 -29.63 -40.44 7.92
C LYS A 615 -28.73 -39.35 7.27
N GLY A 616 -28.13 -38.42 8.01
CA GLY A 616 -27.26 -37.36 7.47
C GLY A 616 -25.77 -37.75 7.39
N VAL A 617 -25.02 -37.04 6.54
CA VAL A 617 -23.55 -37.12 6.50
C VAL A 617 -22.98 -36.44 7.75
N ILE A 618 -22.04 -37.09 8.44
CA ILE A 618 -21.41 -36.54 9.66
C ILE A 618 -20.44 -35.42 9.26
N LYS A 619 -20.71 -34.21 9.74
CA LYS A 619 -19.84 -33.04 9.62
C LYS A 619 -19.17 -32.79 10.97
N SER A 620 -17.87 -32.51 10.94
CA SER A 620 -17.09 -32.08 12.11
C SER A 620 -16.49 -30.72 11.83
N GLU A 621 -16.61 -29.80 12.78
CA GLU A 621 -15.85 -28.56 12.77
C GLU A 621 -14.45 -28.83 13.34
N LEU A 622 -13.42 -28.36 12.66
CA LEU A 622 -12.03 -28.40 13.10
C LEU A 622 -11.58 -26.96 13.39
N LYS A 623 -11.04 -26.74 14.58
CA LYS A 623 -10.34 -25.50 14.92
C LYS A 623 -8.85 -25.74 15.04
N ILE A 624 -8.09 -24.91 14.35
CA ILE A 624 -6.65 -25.03 14.18
C ILE A 624 -6.05 -23.66 14.46
N MET A 625 -4.96 -23.64 15.23
CA MET A 625 -4.16 -22.44 15.47
C MET A 625 -2.84 -22.59 14.70
N PRO A 626 -2.72 -21.96 13.52
CA PRO A 626 -1.44 -21.83 12.83
C PRO A 626 -0.46 -20.95 13.61
N LYS A 627 0.82 -21.32 13.62
CA LYS A 627 1.88 -20.35 13.96
C LYS A 627 2.36 -19.59 12.74
N HIS A 628 2.37 -20.22 11.58
CA HIS A 628 2.88 -19.65 10.34
C HIS A 628 1.89 -19.84 9.19
N VAL A 629 1.69 -18.77 8.42
CA VAL A 629 0.87 -18.76 7.21
C VAL A 629 1.71 -18.16 6.10
N ARG A 630 1.74 -18.86 4.97
CA ARG A 630 2.43 -18.45 3.76
C ARG A 630 1.47 -18.52 2.58
N VAL A 631 1.61 -17.60 1.64
CA VAL A 631 0.73 -17.53 0.47
C VAL A 631 1.59 -17.45 -0.77
N ILE A 632 1.46 -18.45 -1.63
CA ILE A 632 2.06 -18.43 -2.96
C ILE A 632 1.00 -17.90 -3.92
N SER A 633 1.34 -16.85 -4.66
CA SER A 633 0.45 -16.26 -5.65
C SER A 633 1.06 -16.30 -7.03
N HIS A 634 0.25 -16.70 -8.01
CA HIS A 634 0.57 -16.65 -9.42
C HIS A 634 -0.40 -15.71 -10.12
N ASP A 635 0.08 -14.53 -10.51
CA ASP A 635 -0.77 -13.41 -10.91
C ASP A 635 -0.37 -12.82 -12.28
N ALA A 636 -1.30 -12.03 -12.85
CA ALA A 636 -1.14 -11.30 -14.10
C ALA A 636 -0.70 -9.83 -13.94
N PHE A 637 -0.22 -9.43 -12.78
CA PHE A 637 0.32 -8.09 -12.52
C PHE A 637 1.75 -8.19 -11.98
N LEU A 638 2.52 -7.10 -12.06
CA LEU A 638 3.96 -7.06 -11.76
C LEU A 638 4.28 -6.90 -10.27
N HIS A 639 3.57 -6.02 -9.56
CA HIS A 639 3.78 -5.79 -8.12
C HIS A 639 2.43 -5.62 -7.40
N MET A 640 2.35 -5.95 -6.11
CA MET A 640 1.13 -5.93 -5.30
C MET A 640 0.62 -4.49 -5.15
#